data_AF-A0A6M1PJ90-F1
#
_entry.id   AF-A0A6M1PJ90-F1
#
_cell.length_a   1.000
_cell.length_b   1.000
_cell.length_c   1.000
_cell.angle_alpha   90.00
_cell.angle_beta   90.00
_cell.angle_gamma   90.00
#
_symmetry.space_group_name_H-M   'P 1'
#
loop_
_entity.id
_entity.type
_entity.pdbx_description
1 polymer ?
#
loop_
_entity_poly.entity_id
_entity_poly.type
_entity_poly.pdbx_seq_one_letter_code
_entity_poly.pdbx_strand_id
1 'polypeptide(L)'
;MAGIFSHSTHINLKVISDLAINNGEWVASGNDPAFSLEGKIYNGWNEISWYSESDEFIPLKLYWNNGSGFSEANSVIFSMIPKGKMRYNTIFFIPEDAMELRLDPGERASRFILKDLKFKKVTKLNILINSLSTIFKQRGLSFSNIKAIFKKSILVIKGQGIKGLWQKVKQIGGINQNNVLNDYVIWIEKHTLSDNEKMTALAVIEDFKYKPLISVILPVYNVDEVWLRKCIDSVRNQLYPYWELCVSDDASKKEHIKTVLSEYEILDDRIRVVFREENGHISDSSNSALDIALGEYIALLDHDDEMSVDALYEVAKLINRHPDADMIYSDEDKIGVDGVRHSPFFKPDWSPDLLLTHMYTCHLGVYRKSIVDKVGRFRKGVEGSQDFDLALRVTEQTSSIYHIPKILYHWRTIPESTASGSGAKNYTHFAGLTAVNDTLKRRNINGWIEELDGYANFYRVHYNVESEPLVSIIIPTKDNSTILSNCLDSIYKTTKYNNYEIIIVDNGSKEAETFRLFSVWKKKLANKINILTVNTPFNFSELNNKAVSVAKGELFLFLNNDIEVIEENWLNDMIGAALREEIGAVGAYLIYPDNTVQHSGLTLGLGVQRAAGDGHHHRPINDPGYFGALISVKNVSAVTAACLMVKRSVFEEIGGFDEELSVAYNDVDLCLSIRKAGYLNIWLPYVQLIHHESKTRGYDNTNSKLERLNREADYLKDKWGETLNSDVYYNPNLSLDHGYSIRV
;
A
#
# COMPACT_ATOMS: atom_id res chain seq x y z
N MET A 1 37.66 8.25 15.05
CA MET A 1 38.59 7.79 13.98
C MET A 1 38.61 6.26 13.74
N ALA A 2 37.98 5.41 14.58
CA ALA A 2 37.99 3.95 14.38
C ALA A 2 37.15 3.42 13.20
N GLY A 3 36.38 4.27 12.51
CA GLY A 3 35.51 3.86 11.40
C GLY A 3 36.08 4.04 10.00
N ILE A 4 37.19 4.77 9.85
CA ILE A 4 37.81 5.05 8.54
C ILE A 4 38.82 3.94 8.16
N PHE A 5 39.34 3.19 9.15
CA PHE A 5 40.30 2.09 9.01
C PHE A 5 39.78 0.79 9.65
N SER A 6 38.48 0.51 9.56
CA SER A 6 37.87 -0.65 10.23
C SER A 6 38.48 -1.97 9.74
N HIS A 7 39.22 -2.65 10.61
CA HIS A 7 39.76 -3.99 10.32
C HIS A 7 38.62 -5.01 10.43
N SER A 8 38.49 -5.88 9.43
CA SER A 8 37.58 -7.02 9.51
C SER A 8 38.12 -8.08 10.48
N THR A 9 37.28 -8.60 11.35
CA THR A 9 37.60 -9.71 12.25
C THR A 9 36.91 -10.97 11.78
N HIS A 10 37.63 -12.10 11.76
CA HIS A 10 37.01 -13.39 11.49
C HIS A 10 36.19 -13.82 12.70
N ILE A 11 35.03 -14.40 12.43
CA ILE A 11 34.13 -14.98 13.43
C ILE A 11 34.13 -16.49 13.22
N ASN A 12 34.38 -17.22 14.30
CA ASN A 12 34.31 -18.66 14.30
C ASN A 12 32.87 -19.10 14.60
N LEU A 13 32.38 -20.06 13.82
CA LEU A 13 31.11 -20.73 14.06
C LEU A 13 31.34 -21.94 14.96
N LYS A 14 30.76 -21.92 16.15
CA LYS A 14 30.79 -23.08 17.06
C LYS A 14 29.39 -23.66 17.18
N VAL A 15 29.25 -24.94 16.85
CA VAL A 15 27.95 -25.63 16.96
C VAL A 15 27.46 -25.62 18.40
N ILE A 16 26.19 -25.22 18.58
CA ILE A 16 25.46 -25.29 19.84
C ILE A 16 24.53 -26.52 19.82
N SER A 17 23.70 -26.64 18.78
CA SER A 17 22.64 -27.64 18.67
C SER A 17 22.32 -27.96 17.21
N ASP A 18 21.79 -29.17 16.98
CA ASP A 18 21.13 -29.65 15.75
C ASP A 18 21.86 -29.42 14.42
N LEU A 19 23.18 -29.29 14.45
CA LEU A 19 24.06 -29.13 13.29
C LEU A 19 25.18 -30.17 13.30
N ALA A 20 25.38 -30.83 12.17
CA ALA A 20 26.49 -31.75 11.94
C ALA A 20 27.20 -31.43 10.62
N ILE A 21 28.46 -31.84 10.49
CA ILE A 21 29.18 -31.78 9.21
C ILE A 21 29.06 -33.13 8.50
N ASN A 22 28.61 -33.12 7.25
CA ASN A 22 28.61 -34.29 6.37
C ASN A 22 29.23 -33.89 5.01
N ASN A 23 30.29 -34.57 4.59
CA ASN A 23 31.02 -34.27 3.34
C ASN A 23 31.43 -32.79 3.12
N GLY A 24 31.68 -32.05 4.20
CA GLY A 24 32.07 -30.64 4.15
C GLY A 24 30.90 -29.65 4.10
N GLU A 25 29.66 -30.15 4.15
CA GLU A 25 28.43 -29.37 4.28
C GLU A 25 27.90 -29.46 5.71
N TRP A 26 27.30 -28.37 6.18
CA TRP A 26 26.46 -28.38 7.37
C TRP A 26 25.13 -29.05 7.03
N VAL A 27 24.71 -29.95 7.90
CA VAL A 27 23.39 -30.58 7.89
C VAL A 27 22.67 -30.14 9.15
N ALA A 28 21.63 -29.32 8.99
CA ALA A 28 20.69 -29.01 10.06
C ALA A 28 19.69 -30.16 10.20
N SER A 29 19.61 -30.80 11.36
CA SER A 29 18.87 -32.05 11.55
C SER A 29 17.91 -32.06 12.75
N GLY A 30 17.48 -30.90 13.23
CA GLY A 30 16.55 -30.79 14.37
C GLY A 30 15.68 -29.54 14.31
N ASN A 31 15.03 -29.23 15.44
CA ASN A 31 14.07 -28.12 15.52
C ASN A 31 14.73 -26.78 15.86
N ASP A 32 16.02 -26.78 16.28
CA ASP A 32 16.72 -25.58 16.72
C ASP A 32 18.23 -25.59 16.35
N PRO A 33 18.60 -25.65 15.05
CA PRO A 33 20.00 -25.63 14.63
C PRO A 33 20.63 -24.27 14.94
N ALA A 34 21.79 -24.28 15.61
CA ALA A 34 22.39 -23.04 16.10
C ALA A 34 23.92 -23.06 16.16
N PHE A 35 24.50 -21.91 15.83
CA PHE A 35 25.91 -21.58 16.03
C PHE A 35 26.07 -20.49 17.10
N SER A 36 27.07 -20.63 17.96
CA SER A 36 27.62 -19.51 18.73
C SER A 36 28.63 -18.78 17.86
N LEU A 37 28.55 -17.45 17.82
CA LEU A 37 29.49 -16.60 17.11
C LEU A 37 30.66 -16.22 18.02
N GLU A 38 31.78 -16.91 17.88
CA GLU A 38 32.99 -16.65 18.68
C GLU A 38 33.94 -15.69 17.94
N GLY A 39 34.19 -14.52 18.52
CA GLY A 39 35.09 -13.52 17.95
C GLY A 39 34.85 -12.12 18.52
N LYS A 40 35.48 -11.11 17.91
CA LYS A 40 35.27 -9.72 18.33
C LYS A 40 33.95 -9.19 17.78
N ILE A 41 32.96 -9.07 18.64
CA ILE A 41 31.67 -8.46 18.34
C ILE A 41 31.78 -6.93 18.52
N TYR A 42 31.10 -6.16 17.68
CA TYR A 42 30.99 -4.72 17.87
C TYR A 42 29.52 -4.34 18.02
N ASN A 43 29.18 -3.60 19.07
CA ASN A 43 27.83 -3.06 19.21
C ASN A 43 27.61 -1.88 18.25
N GLY A 44 26.36 -1.70 17.86
CA GLY A 44 25.95 -0.74 16.83
C GLY A 44 25.88 -1.36 15.43
N TRP A 45 26.22 -0.57 14.40
CA TRP A 45 26.16 -1.00 13.01
C TRP A 45 27.39 -1.81 12.58
N ASN A 46 27.14 -2.92 11.91
CA ASN A 46 28.14 -3.88 11.47
C ASN A 46 27.86 -4.36 10.06
N GLU A 47 28.91 -4.64 9.31
CA GLU A 47 28.86 -5.41 8.07
C GLU A 47 29.36 -6.82 8.40
N ILE A 48 28.56 -7.82 8.06
CA ILE A 48 28.94 -9.23 8.09
C ILE A 48 29.09 -9.72 6.65
N SER A 49 30.14 -10.47 6.37
CA SER A 49 30.36 -11.12 5.07
C SER A 49 30.71 -12.59 5.26
N TRP A 50 30.30 -13.43 4.32
CA TRP A 50 30.55 -14.88 4.34
C TRP A 50 30.58 -15.45 2.92
N TYR A 51 31.04 -16.70 2.81
CA TYR A 51 30.81 -17.55 1.65
C TYR A 51 29.75 -18.58 2.01
N SER A 52 28.80 -18.82 1.11
CA SER A 52 27.82 -19.89 1.26
C SER A 52 27.54 -20.65 -0.02
N GLU A 53 27.05 -21.88 0.16
CA GLU A 53 26.53 -22.75 -0.90
C GLU A 53 25.30 -23.48 -0.37
N SER A 54 24.20 -23.50 -1.12
CA SER A 54 23.03 -24.33 -0.80
C SER A 54 22.20 -24.59 -2.05
N ASP A 55 21.46 -25.70 -2.07
CA ASP A 55 20.48 -26.00 -3.12
C ASP A 55 19.13 -25.30 -2.89
N GLU A 56 18.95 -24.73 -1.69
CA GLU A 56 17.73 -24.08 -1.24
C GLU A 56 18.03 -22.75 -0.54
N PHE A 57 16.98 -22.01 -0.20
CA PHE A 57 17.08 -20.76 0.53
C PHE A 57 16.94 -21.03 2.03
N ILE A 58 17.91 -20.56 2.81
CA ILE A 58 17.93 -20.81 4.25
C ILE A 58 18.02 -19.47 4.99
N PRO A 59 17.00 -19.07 5.77
CA PRO A 59 17.05 -17.82 6.53
C PRO A 59 18.16 -17.88 7.58
N LEU A 60 18.84 -16.76 7.80
CA LEU A 60 19.83 -16.59 8.85
C LEU A 60 19.26 -15.68 9.93
N LYS A 61 18.97 -16.27 11.08
CA LYS A 61 18.44 -15.58 12.26
C LYS A 61 19.56 -15.35 13.27
N LEU A 62 19.68 -14.13 13.76
CA LEU A 62 20.63 -13.75 14.79
C LEU A 62 19.88 -13.51 16.08
N TYR A 63 20.28 -14.21 17.13
CA TYR A 63 19.85 -13.97 18.50
C TYR A 63 20.95 -13.23 19.24
N TRP A 64 20.57 -12.39 20.18
CA TRP A 64 21.50 -11.78 21.12
C TRP A 64 21.08 -12.03 22.56
N ASN A 65 22.07 -12.19 23.43
CA ASN A 65 21.88 -12.33 24.87
C ASN A 65 22.36 -11.03 25.54
N ASN A 66 21.50 -10.40 26.33
CA ASN A 66 21.81 -9.21 27.12
C ASN A 66 21.94 -9.51 28.64
N GLY A 67 22.15 -10.77 29.00
CA GLY A 67 22.23 -11.26 30.37
C GLY A 67 20.98 -12.01 30.84
N SER A 68 19.91 -12.04 30.04
CA SER A 68 18.66 -12.77 30.32
C SER A 68 18.50 -14.10 29.56
N GLY A 69 19.48 -14.47 28.73
CA GLY A 69 19.43 -15.60 27.81
C GLY A 69 18.99 -15.20 26.39
N PHE A 70 19.01 -16.17 25.48
CA PHE A 70 18.46 -16.01 24.13
C PHE A 70 16.94 -16.19 24.14
N SER A 71 16.22 -15.32 23.44
CA SER A 71 14.75 -15.39 23.32
C SER A 71 14.30 -14.89 21.95
N GLU A 72 13.09 -15.29 21.55
CA GLU A 72 12.46 -14.79 20.31
C GLU A 72 12.33 -13.27 20.28
N ALA A 73 12.05 -12.65 21.42
CA ALA A 73 11.98 -11.20 21.57
C ALA A 73 13.33 -10.49 21.32
N ASN A 74 14.45 -11.22 21.50
CA ASN A 74 15.81 -10.75 21.29
C ASN A 74 16.45 -11.43 20.07
N SER A 75 15.72 -11.45 18.96
CA SER A 75 16.15 -12.09 17.73
C SER A 75 15.79 -11.28 16.49
N VAL A 76 16.52 -11.51 15.41
CA VAL A 76 16.26 -10.90 14.11
C VAL A 76 16.73 -11.79 12.97
N ILE A 77 15.88 -12.04 11.99
CA ILE A 77 16.35 -12.55 10.70
C ILE A 77 17.10 -11.39 10.03
N PHE A 78 18.42 -11.51 9.93
CA PHE A 78 19.29 -10.43 9.42
C PHE A 78 19.83 -10.70 8.00
N SER A 79 19.67 -11.93 7.52
CA SER A 79 20.17 -12.36 6.21
C SER A 79 19.57 -13.71 5.80
N MET A 80 20.06 -14.27 4.69
CA MET A 80 19.83 -15.65 4.27
C MET A 80 21.10 -16.26 3.64
N ILE A 81 21.12 -17.58 3.54
CA ILE A 81 21.96 -18.32 2.59
C ILE A 81 21.15 -18.47 1.30
N PRO A 82 21.59 -17.85 0.19
CA PRO A 82 20.92 -17.96 -1.10
C PRO A 82 21.23 -19.30 -1.78
N LYS A 83 20.39 -19.67 -2.76
CA LYS A 83 20.64 -20.83 -3.63
C LYS A 83 21.88 -20.60 -4.51
N GLY A 84 22.72 -21.62 -4.65
CA GLY A 84 23.95 -21.59 -5.43
C GLY A 84 25.19 -21.16 -4.63
N LYS A 85 26.31 -20.92 -5.33
CA LYS A 85 27.62 -20.63 -4.73
C LYS A 85 27.92 -19.14 -4.81
N MET A 86 27.99 -18.43 -3.68
CA MET A 86 28.33 -17.02 -3.69
C MET A 86 28.96 -16.50 -2.40
N ARG A 87 29.69 -15.39 -2.53
CA ARG A 87 30.04 -14.54 -1.38
C ARG A 87 28.97 -13.48 -1.20
N TYR A 88 28.63 -13.26 0.07
CA TYR A 88 27.58 -12.35 0.45
C TYR A 88 28.08 -11.38 1.53
N ASN A 89 27.55 -10.17 1.55
CA ASN A 89 27.69 -9.25 2.67
C ASN A 89 26.37 -8.53 2.97
N THR A 90 26.13 -8.21 4.23
CA THR A 90 24.98 -7.40 4.65
C THR A 90 25.34 -6.53 5.86
N ILE A 91 24.60 -5.45 6.06
CA ILE A 91 24.80 -4.53 7.18
C ILE A 91 23.67 -4.69 8.18
N PHE A 92 23.97 -4.91 9.46
CA PHE A 92 23.01 -5.10 10.53
C PHE A 92 23.35 -4.40 11.84
N PHE A 93 22.34 -4.25 12.70
CA PHE A 93 22.47 -3.59 14.00
C PHE A 93 22.55 -4.62 15.11
N ILE A 94 23.55 -4.47 15.97
CA ILE A 94 23.67 -5.20 17.22
C ILE A 94 23.32 -4.23 18.35
N PRO A 95 22.33 -4.54 19.21
CA PRO A 95 21.98 -3.73 20.37
C PRO A 95 23.18 -3.41 21.28
N GLU A 96 23.16 -2.25 21.93
CA GLU A 96 24.28 -1.79 22.76
C GLU A 96 24.50 -2.65 24.01
N ASP A 97 23.47 -3.37 24.45
CA ASP A 97 23.44 -4.30 25.58
C ASP A 97 23.73 -5.76 25.18
N ALA A 98 23.92 -6.05 23.89
CA ALA A 98 24.24 -7.40 23.44
C ALA A 98 25.63 -7.83 23.93
N MET A 99 25.69 -8.97 24.60
CA MET A 99 26.91 -9.58 25.15
C MET A 99 27.37 -10.78 24.34
N GLU A 100 26.43 -11.62 23.90
CA GLU A 100 26.70 -12.82 23.11
C GLU A 100 25.77 -12.86 21.90
N LEU A 101 26.22 -13.51 20.82
CA LEU A 101 25.46 -13.69 19.60
C LEU A 101 25.35 -15.16 19.23
N ARG A 102 24.16 -15.56 18.80
CA ARG A 102 23.84 -16.89 18.28
C ARG A 102 23.26 -16.75 16.87
N LEU A 103 23.68 -17.62 15.96
CA LEU A 103 23.30 -17.62 14.54
C LEU A 103 22.60 -18.92 14.18
N ASP A 104 21.39 -18.82 13.66
CA ASP A 104 20.50 -19.95 13.41
C ASP A 104 20.15 -20.01 11.91
N PRO A 105 20.50 -21.11 11.22
CA PRO A 105 20.18 -21.33 9.80
C PRO A 105 18.77 -21.90 9.60
N GLY A 106 17.74 -21.24 10.14
CA GLY A 106 16.33 -21.61 10.01
C GLY A 106 15.91 -22.86 10.78
N GLU A 107 14.60 -23.11 10.91
CA GLU A 107 14.04 -24.22 11.70
C GLU A 107 13.77 -25.50 10.88
N ARG A 108 14.20 -25.53 9.61
CA ARG A 108 13.98 -26.66 8.70
C ARG A 108 15.25 -27.47 8.49
N ALA A 109 15.07 -28.77 8.32
CA ALA A 109 16.14 -29.66 7.90
C ALA A 109 16.68 -29.20 6.54
N SER A 110 17.97 -28.87 6.51
CA SER A 110 18.59 -28.23 5.34
C SER A 110 20.07 -28.59 5.22
N ARG A 111 20.62 -28.42 4.01
CA ARG A 111 22.04 -28.63 3.73
C ARG A 111 22.67 -27.40 3.12
N PHE A 112 23.81 -26.98 3.67
CA PHE A 112 24.49 -25.78 3.22
C PHE A 112 25.96 -25.73 3.63
N ILE A 113 26.74 -24.92 2.92
CA ILE A 113 28.06 -24.48 3.34
C ILE A 113 27.91 -23.04 3.84
N LEU A 114 28.53 -22.76 4.98
CA LEU A 114 28.64 -21.41 5.53
C LEU A 114 30.03 -21.27 6.17
N LYS A 115 30.88 -20.41 5.60
CA LYS A 115 32.27 -20.22 6.03
C LYS A 115 32.79 -18.81 5.77
N ASP A 116 34.00 -18.53 6.25
CA ASP A 116 34.69 -17.25 6.12
C ASP A 116 33.91 -16.04 6.68
N LEU A 117 33.18 -16.23 7.78
CA LEU A 117 32.42 -15.15 8.42
C LEU A 117 33.36 -14.06 8.90
N LYS A 118 33.11 -12.83 8.46
CA LYS A 118 33.89 -11.65 8.84
C LYS A 118 32.97 -10.52 9.27
N PHE A 119 33.30 -9.92 10.41
CA PHE A 119 32.62 -8.75 10.95
C PHE A 119 33.47 -7.50 10.76
N LYS A 120 32.82 -6.40 10.41
CA LYS A 120 33.44 -5.09 10.27
C LYS A 120 32.51 -4.03 10.84
N LYS A 121 33.02 -3.20 11.76
CA LYS A 121 32.22 -2.09 12.30
C LYS A 121 31.97 -1.05 11.20
N VAL A 122 30.72 -0.62 11.06
CA VAL A 122 30.29 0.37 10.06
C VAL A 122 29.84 1.64 10.76
N THR A 123 30.21 2.80 10.20
CA THR A 123 29.72 4.08 10.74
C THR A 123 28.44 4.53 10.07
N LYS A 124 27.73 5.48 10.70
CA LYS A 124 26.59 6.15 10.07
C LYS A 124 26.96 6.81 8.72
N LEU A 125 28.19 7.27 8.56
CA LEU A 125 28.67 7.86 7.31
C LEU A 125 28.83 6.79 6.20
N ASN A 126 29.35 5.61 6.52
CA ASN A 126 29.43 4.50 5.56
C ASN A 126 28.04 4.06 5.10
N ILE A 127 27.07 4.01 6.01
CA ILE A 127 25.67 3.69 5.67
C ILE A 127 25.09 4.74 4.71
N LEU A 128 25.34 6.04 4.96
CA LEU A 128 24.93 7.11 4.06
C LEU A 128 25.56 6.97 2.67
N ILE A 129 26.87 6.70 2.60
CA ILE A 129 27.60 6.50 1.33
C ILE A 129 27.03 5.30 0.58
N ASN A 130 26.79 4.17 1.25
CA ASN A 130 26.21 2.98 0.64
C ASN A 130 24.80 3.26 0.10
N SER A 131 23.97 3.96 0.88
CA SER A 131 22.61 4.34 0.46
C SER A 131 22.64 5.23 -0.79
N LEU A 132 23.55 6.23 -0.83
CA LEU A 132 23.74 7.08 -2.01
C LEU A 132 24.26 6.28 -3.21
N SER A 133 25.21 5.36 -2.99
CA SER A 133 25.72 4.46 -4.02
C SER A 133 24.60 3.61 -4.64
N THR A 134 23.70 3.04 -3.82
CA THR A 134 22.52 2.30 -4.29
C THR A 134 21.62 3.18 -5.16
N ILE A 135 21.31 4.41 -4.73
CA ILE A 135 20.50 5.34 -5.54
C ILE A 135 21.17 5.63 -6.89
N PHE A 136 22.48 5.86 -6.91
CA PHE A 136 23.21 6.16 -8.15
C PHE A 136 23.37 4.95 -9.07
N LYS A 137 23.46 3.74 -8.53
CA LYS A 137 23.41 2.50 -9.33
C LYS A 137 22.05 2.32 -10.00
N GLN A 138 20.97 2.55 -9.26
CA GLN A 138 19.61 2.42 -9.77
C GLN A 138 19.27 3.49 -10.83
N ARG A 139 19.56 4.76 -10.53
CA ARG A 139 19.08 5.91 -11.32
C ARG A 139 20.12 6.52 -12.26
N GLY A 140 21.36 6.05 -12.22
CA GLY A 140 22.51 6.70 -12.86
C GLY A 140 23.02 7.94 -12.11
N LEU A 141 24.30 8.28 -12.36
CA LEU A 141 24.95 9.47 -11.78
C LEU A 141 24.75 10.69 -12.70
N SER A 142 23.89 11.63 -12.30
CA SER A 142 23.67 12.90 -13.03
C SER A 142 23.49 14.08 -12.09
N PHE A 143 23.76 15.30 -12.57
CA PHE A 143 23.58 16.53 -11.78
C PHE A 143 22.11 16.73 -11.34
N SER A 144 21.16 16.34 -12.20
CA SER A 144 19.73 16.38 -11.91
C SER A 144 19.37 15.47 -10.72
N ASN A 145 19.88 14.23 -10.73
CA ASN A 145 19.63 13.26 -9.65
C ASN A 145 20.20 13.76 -8.31
N ILE A 146 21.41 14.33 -8.32
CA ILE A 146 22.04 14.91 -7.11
C ILE A 146 21.17 16.03 -6.53
N LYS A 147 20.70 16.96 -7.37
CA LYS A 147 19.83 18.08 -6.96
C LYS A 147 18.50 17.58 -6.39
N ALA A 148 17.89 16.56 -7.00
CA ALA A 148 16.63 15.98 -6.54
C ALA A 148 16.77 15.31 -5.15
N ILE A 149 17.86 14.56 -4.93
CA ILE A 149 18.17 13.95 -3.63
C ILE A 149 18.33 15.04 -2.56
N PHE A 150 19.10 16.10 -2.86
CA PHE A 150 19.32 17.20 -1.92
C PHE A 150 18.00 17.90 -1.52
N LYS A 151 17.14 18.23 -2.51
CA LYS A 151 15.83 18.83 -2.26
C LYS A 151 14.95 17.93 -1.39
N LYS A 152 14.89 16.62 -1.69
CA LYS A 152 14.12 15.64 -0.92
C LYS A 152 14.65 15.53 0.52
N SER A 153 15.97 15.52 0.70
CA SER A 153 16.59 15.49 2.04
C SER A 153 16.22 16.72 2.88
N ILE A 154 16.21 17.92 2.30
CA ILE A 154 15.77 19.14 3.00
C ILE A 154 14.30 19.03 3.43
N LEU A 155 13.42 18.58 2.53
CA LEU A 155 11.99 18.40 2.85
C LEU A 155 11.80 17.42 4.01
N VAL A 156 12.55 16.32 4.01
CA VAL A 156 12.49 15.32 5.08
C VAL A 156 13.03 15.88 6.40
N ILE A 157 14.11 16.66 6.38
CA ILE A 157 14.60 17.32 7.60
C ILE A 157 13.57 18.32 8.13
N LYS A 158 12.91 19.09 7.25
CA LYS A 158 11.89 20.05 7.66
C LYS A 158 10.66 19.40 8.29
N GLY A 159 10.21 18.27 7.74
CA GLY A 159 9.05 17.55 8.27
C GLY A 159 9.37 16.63 9.46
N GLN A 160 10.42 15.82 9.35
CA GLN A 160 10.70 14.69 10.24
C GLN A 160 12.01 14.84 11.02
N GLY A 161 12.70 15.98 10.88
CA GLY A 161 14.00 16.22 11.47
C GLY A 161 15.12 15.32 10.92
N ILE A 162 16.30 15.41 11.54
CA ILE A 162 17.46 14.60 11.19
C ILE A 162 17.20 13.10 11.47
N LYS A 163 16.36 12.79 12.47
CA LYS A 163 15.96 11.40 12.78
C LYS A 163 15.17 10.77 11.62
N GLY A 164 14.21 11.48 11.03
CA GLY A 164 13.48 10.99 9.87
C GLY A 164 14.35 10.84 8.62
N LEU A 165 15.28 11.79 8.39
CA LEU A 165 16.27 11.62 7.32
C LEU A 165 17.11 10.35 7.54
N TRP A 166 17.54 10.12 8.78
CA TRP A 166 18.30 8.93 9.13
C TRP A 166 17.51 7.63 8.93
N GLN A 167 16.20 7.62 9.19
CA GLN A 167 15.32 6.49 8.87
C GLN A 167 15.20 6.24 7.36
N LYS A 168 15.08 7.29 6.55
CA LYS A 168 15.05 7.13 5.08
C LYS A 168 16.37 6.64 4.51
N VAL A 169 17.50 7.13 5.05
CA VAL A 169 18.83 6.63 4.68
C VAL A 169 18.95 5.14 5.00
N LYS A 170 18.55 4.73 6.21
CA LYS A 170 18.47 3.32 6.60
C LYS A 170 17.62 2.48 5.65
N GLN A 171 16.41 2.94 5.33
CA GLN A 171 15.50 2.23 4.42
C GLN A 171 16.11 2.04 3.02
N ILE A 172 16.69 3.10 2.44
CA ILE A 172 17.33 3.05 1.11
C ILE A 172 18.56 2.14 1.12
N GLY A 173 19.33 2.18 2.21
CA GLY A 173 20.50 1.31 2.39
C GLY A 173 20.15 -0.16 2.60
N GLY A 174 18.86 -0.53 2.73
CA GLY A 174 18.41 -1.89 3.06
C GLY A 174 18.70 -2.26 4.51
N ILE A 175 18.71 -1.26 5.41
CA ILE A 175 19.20 -1.36 6.79
C ILE A 175 18.03 -1.05 7.74
N ASN A 176 17.14 -2.02 7.96
CA ASN A 176 16.09 -1.90 8.99
C ASN A 176 16.50 -2.71 10.23
N GLN A 177 15.92 -2.40 11.40
CA GLN A 177 16.17 -3.19 12.62
C GLN A 177 15.69 -4.65 12.48
N ASN A 178 14.93 -4.97 11.43
CA ASN A 178 14.56 -6.31 10.98
C ASN A 178 15.18 -6.59 9.61
N ASN A 179 16.47 -6.92 9.57
CA ASN A 179 17.20 -7.01 8.31
C ASN A 179 16.85 -8.24 7.48
N VAL A 180 15.84 -8.15 6.63
CA VAL A 180 15.85 -8.98 5.43
C VAL A 180 16.69 -8.26 4.37
N LEU A 181 17.63 -8.98 3.77
CA LEU A 181 18.08 -8.64 2.43
C LEU A 181 16.88 -8.66 1.52
N ASN A 182 16.41 -7.45 1.23
CA ASN A 182 15.27 -7.06 0.41
C ASN A 182 14.28 -8.21 0.26
N ASP A 183 13.27 -8.30 1.12
CA ASP A 183 12.16 -9.27 1.01
C ASP A 183 11.69 -9.43 -0.44
N TYR A 184 11.82 -8.36 -1.23
CA TYR A 184 11.55 -8.36 -2.64
C TYR A 184 12.41 -9.31 -3.51
N VAL A 185 13.70 -9.49 -3.22
CA VAL A 185 14.54 -10.46 -3.94
C VAL A 185 14.05 -11.89 -3.69
N ILE A 186 13.74 -12.24 -2.43
CA ILE A 186 13.14 -13.54 -2.10
C ILE A 186 11.80 -13.68 -2.82
N TRP A 187 10.99 -12.62 -2.80
CA TRP A 187 9.72 -12.59 -3.50
C TRP A 187 9.92 -12.84 -5.00
N ILE A 188 10.86 -12.16 -5.66
CA ILE A 188 11.18 -12.37 -7.08
C ILE A 188 11.56 -13.83 -7.33
N GLU A 189 12.45 -14.41 -6.52
CA GLU A 189 12.90 -15.80 -6.71
C GLU A 189 11.75 -16.81 -6.55
N LYS A 190 10.83 -16.57 -5.61
CA LYS A 190 9.64 -17.42 -5.40
C LYS A 190 8.57 -17.26 -6.48
N HIS A 191 8.54 -16.11 -7.16
CA HIS A 191 7.51 -15.78 -8.15
C HIS A 191 8.02 -15.79 -9.60
N THR A 192 9.32 -16.05 -9.81
CA THR A 192 9.88 -16.24 -11.15
C THR A 192 9.56 -17.65 -11.63
N LEU A 193 8.93 -17.75 -12.80
CA LEU A 193 8.56 -19.04 -13.39
C LEU A 193 9.79 -19.92 -13.66
N SER A 194 9.77 -21.11 -13.08
CA SER A 194 10.63 -22.22 -13.48
C SER A 194 10.29 -22.72 -14.89
N ASP A 195 11.21 -23.44 -15.52
CA ASP A 195 10.96 -24.00 -16.86
C ASP A 195 9.78 -24.98 -16.87
N ASN A 196 9.55 -25.73 -15.78
CA ASN A 196 8.39 -26.60 -15.66
C ASN A 196 7.07 -25.80 -15.58
N GLU A 197 7.06 -24.67 -14.87
CA GLU A 197 5.88 -23.80 -14.80
C GLU A 197 5.61 -23.11 -16.15
N LYS A 198 6.64 -22.73 -16.90
CA LYS A 198 6.49 -22.24 -18.29
C LYS A 198 5.87 -23.31 -19.18
N MET A 199 6.35 -24.55 -19.12
CA MET A 199 5.76 -25.66 -19.88
C MET A 199 4.30 -25.92 -19.49
N THR A 200 3.98 -25.81 -18.20
CA THR A 200 2.60 -25.91 -17.70
C THR A 200 1.73 -24.78 -18.25
N ALA A 201 2.23 -23.54 -18.24
CA ALA A 201 1.52 -22.39 -18.81
C ALA A 201 1.24 -22.58 -20.31
N LEU A 202 2.22 -23.08 -21.07
CA LEU A 202 2.04 -23.38 -22.50
C LEU A 202 0.95 -24.43 -22.74
N ALA A 203 0.92 -25.52 -21.95
CA ALA A 203 -0.15 -26.52 -22.04
C ALA A 203 -1.53 -25.92 -21.70
N VAL A 204 -1.61 -25.06 -20.68
CA VAL A 204 -2.86 -24.35 -20.32
C VAL A 204 -3.34 -23.43 -21.44
N ILE A 205 -2.41 -22.75 -22.14
CA ILE A 205 -2.74 -21.88 -23.28
C ILE A 205 -3.36 -22.67 -24.44
N GLU A 206 -2.89 -23.90 -24.69
CA GLU A 206 -3.47 -24.76 -25.72
C GLU A 206 -4.95 -25.06 -25.45
N ASP A 207 -5.30 -25.24 -24.17
CA ASP A 207 -6.65 -25.56 -23.68
C ASP A 207 -7.58 -24.34 -23.50
N PHE A 208 -7.08 -23.11 -23.64
CA PHE A 208 -7.94 -21.93 -23.54
C PHE A 208 -9.08 -21.97 -24.55
N LYS A 209 -10.32 -21.80 -24.07
CA LYS A 209 -11.51 -21.71 -24.93
C LYS A 209 -11.55 -20.38 -25.68
N TYR A 210 -11.05 -19.33 -25.04
CA TYR A 210 -10.99 -18.01 -25.60
C TYR A 210 -9.54 -17.53 -25.70
N LYS A 211 -9.08 -17.23 -26.91
CA LYS A 211 -7.70 -16.84 -27.22
C LYS A 211 -7.70 -15.44 -27.86
N PRO A 212 -8.06 -14.38 -27.11
CA PRO A 212 -8.12 -13.02 -27.65
C PRO A 212 -6.75 -12.60 -28.19
N LEU A 213 -6.76 -11.90 -29.32
CA LEU A 213 -5.58 -11.16 -29.78
C LEU A 213 -5.41 -9.91 -28.90
N ILE A 214 -4.22 -9.76 -28.32
CA ILE A 214 -3.86 -8.58 -27.51
C ILE A 214 -2.85 -7.74 -28.29
N SER A 215 -3.24 -6.51 -28.64
CA SER A 215 -2.34 -5.55 -29.30
C SER A 215 -1.57 -4.75 -28.26
N VAL A 216 -0.25 -4.88 -28.24
CA VAL A 216 0.62 -4.05 -27.40
C VAL A 216 0.86 -2.72 -28.10
N ILE A 217 0.44 -1.61 -27.48
CA ILE A 217 0.53 -0.25 -28.01
C ILE A 217 1.83 0.38 -27.54
N LEU A 218 2.73 0.67 -28.48
CA LEU A 218 4.09 1.14 -28.20
C LEU A 218 4.40 2.47 -28.93
N PRO A 219 4.16 3.62 -28.29
CA PRO A 219 4.65 4.90 -28.78
C PRO A 219 6.16 5.04 -28.55
N VAL A 220 6.91 5.43 -29.58
CA VAL A 220 8.39 5.53 -29.53
C VAL A 220 8.84 6.95 -29.87
N TYR A 221 9.70 7.54 -29.04
CA TYR A 221 10.37 8.80 -29.34
C TYR A 221 11.79 8.91 -28.75
N ASN A 222 12.83 8.95 -29.58
CA ASN A 222 14.21 9.27 -29.17
C ASN A 222 14.80 8.43 -28.01
N VAL A 223 14.33 7.20 -27.81
CA VAL A 223 14.90 6.26 -26.83
C VAL A 223 16.25 5.69 -27.31
N ASP A 224 17.12 5.32 -26.37
CA ASP A 224 18.38 4.65 -26.71
C ASP A 224 18.16 3.21 -27.18
N GLU A 225 18.98 2.77 -28.14
CA GLU A 225 18.85 1.48 -28.81
C GLU A 225 18.74 0.30 -27.83
N VAL A 226 19.59 0.29 -26.79
CA VAL A 226 19.61 -0.80 -25.80
C VAL A 226 18.28 -0.96 -25.07
N TRP A 227 17.56 0.13 -24.79
CA TRP A 227 16.29 0.08 -24.08
C TRP A 227 15.15 -0.31 -25.02
N LEU A 228 15.16 0.23 -26.24
CA LEU A 228 14.17 -0.14 -27.26
C LEU A 228 14.23 -1.62 -27.60
N ARG A 229 15.44 -2.17 -27.77
CA ARG A 229 15.62 -3.62 -28.05
C ARG A 229 15.10 -4.48 -26.89
N LYS A 230 15.45 -4.15 -25.64
CA LYS A 230 14.95 -4.87 -24.46
C LYS A 230 13.42 -4.81 -24.34
N CYS A 231 12.84 -3.65 -24.62
CA CYS A 231 11.39 -3.46 -24.62
C CYS A 231 10.71 -4.40 -25.64
N ILE A 232 11.15 -4.35 -26.90
CA ILE A 232 10.59 -5.19 -27.98
C ILE A 232 10.82 -6.68 -27.70
N ASP A 233 12.01 -7.07 -27.24
CA ASP A 233 12.30 -8.46 -26.90
C ASP A 233 11.44 -8.97 -25.72
N SER A 234 11.06 -8.12 -24.77
CA SER A 234 10.16 -8.50 -23.68
C SER A 234 8.76 -8.90 -24.17
N VAL A 235 8.30 -8.27 -25.27
CA VAL A 235 7.04 -8.64 -25.95
C VAL A 235 7.22 -9.90 -26.79
N ARG A 236 8.33 -10.01 -27.54
CA ARG A 236 8.63 -11.20 -28.36
C ARG A 236 8.72 -12.49 -27.55
N ASN A 237 9.21 -12.39 -26.33
CA ASN A 237 9.42 -13.52 -25.43
C ASN A 237 8.16 -13.94 -24.66
N GLN A 238 7.00 -13.30 -24.86
CA GLN A 238 5.76 -13.66 -24.16
C GLN A 238 5.36 -15.12 -24.40
N LEU A 239 4.96 -15.83 -23.32
CA LEU A 239 4.49 -17.21 -23.40
C LEU A 239 3.18 -17.35 -24.18
N TYR A 240 2.27 -16.38 -24.02
CA TYR A 240 1.03 -16.34 -24.78
C TYR A 240 1.35 -15.91 -26.21
N PRO A 241 0.95 -16.64 -27.27
CA PRO A 241 1.42 -16.37 -28.63
C PRO A 241 0.51 -15.42 -29.42
N TYR A 242 -0.73 -15.19 -28.98
CA TYR A 242 -1.73 -14.39 -29.69
C TYR A 242 -1.63 -12.91 -29.33
N TRP A 243 -0.52 -12.30 -29.73
CA TRP A 243 -0.28 -10.87 -29.61
C TRP A 243 0.20 -10.27 -30.92
N GLU A 244 0.08 -8.96 -31.02
CA GLU A 244 0.79 -8.14 -32.00
C GLU A 244 1.40 -6.93 -31.28
N LEU A 245 2.50 -6.40 -31.82
CA LEU A 245 3.14 -5.19 -31.30
C LEU A 245 2.91 -4.07 -32.30
N CYS A 246 2.10 -3.09 -31.91
CA CYS A 246 1.75 -1.93 -32.72
C CYS A 246 2.62 -0.76 -32.31
N VAL A 247 3.62 -0.44 -33.13
CA VAL A 247 4.62 0.58 -32.84
C VAL A 247 4.33 1.85 -33.63
N SER A 248 4.38 3.00 -32.95
CA SER A 248 4.35 4.32 -33.59
C SER A 248 5.61 5.10 -33.26
N ASP A 249 6.50 5.28 -34.24
CA ASP A 249 7.63 6.20 -34.12
C ASP A 249 7.16 7.65 -34.33
N ASP A 250 7.20 8.45 -33.27
CA ASP A 250 6.70 9.83 -33.23
C ASP A 250 7.73 10.84 -33.76
N ALA A 251 8.18 10.61 -34.99
CA ALA A 251 9.19 11.39 -35.69
C ALA A 251 10.51 11.49 -34.88
N SER A 252 11.05 10.34 -34.45
CA SER A 252 12.35 10.30 -33.77
C SER A 252 13.48 10.88 -34.62
N LYS A 253 14.39 11.59 -33.95
CA LYS A 253 15.60 12.18 -34.53
C LYS A 253 16.82 11.26 -34.44
N LYS A 254 16.77 10.24 -33.58
CA LYS A 254 17.86 9.26 -33.46
C LYS A 254 17.75 8.24 -34.58
N GLU A 255 18.71 8.27 -35.51
CA GLU A 255 18.73 7.44 -36.73
C GLU A 255 18.61 5.94 -36.46
N HIS A 256 19.14 5.45 -35.33
CA HIS A 256 19.08 4.02 -35.00
C HIS A 256 17.64 3.51 -34.80
N ILE A 257 16.69 4.37 -34.43
CA ILE A 257 15.31 3.94 -34.12
C ILE A 257 14.66 3.34 -35.36
N LYS A 258 14.75 4.00 -36.51
CA LYS A 258 14.20 3.47 -37.76
C LYS A 258 14.83 2.14 -38.15
N THR A 259 16.15 2.02 -37.99
CA THR A 259 16.89 0.79 -38.27
C THR A 259 16.42 -0.35 -37.36
N VAL A 260 16.34 -0.12 -36.05
CA VAL A 260 15.91 -1.12 -35.06
C VAL A 260 14.47 -1.55 -35.31
N LEU A 261 13.55 -0.61 -35.52
CA LEU A 261 12.15 -0.94 -35.75
C LEU A 261 11.94 -1.73 -37.05
N SER A 262 12.64 -1.36 -38.13
CA SER A 262 12.60 -2.11 -39.40
C SER A 262 13.19 -3.51 -39.26
N GLU A 263 14.27 -3.67 -38.47
CA GLU A 263 14.87 -4.97 -38.18
C GLU A 263 13.87 -5.91 -37.48
N TYR A 264 13.16 -5.41 -36.47
CA TYR A 264 12.17 -6.20 -35.73
C TYR A 264 10.91 -6.51 -36.54
N GLU A 265 10.43 -5.59 -37.37
CA GLU A 265 9.30 -5.82 -38.28
C GLU A 265 9.60 -6.93 -39.31
N ILE A 266 10.86 -7.06 -39.74
CA ILE A 266 11.30 -8.17 -40.60
C ILE A 266 11.44 -9.48 -39.80
N LEU A 267 11.86 -9.39 -38.53
CA LEU A 267 12.17 -10.54 -37.70
C LEU A 267 10.93 -11.28 -37.18
N ASP A 268 9.82 -10.57 -36.97
CA ASP A 268 8.57 -11.13 -36.42
C ASP A 268 7.38 -10.43 -37.06
N ASP A 269 6.55 -11.19 -37.80
CA ASP A 269 5.42 -10.67 -38.59
C ASP A 269 4.27 -10.11 -37.74
N ARG A 270 4.30 -10.37 -36.43
CA ARG A 270 3.38 -9.79 -35.45
C ARG A 270 3.77 -8.36 -35.04
N ILE A 271 4.93 -7.87 -35.45
CA ILE A 271 5.38 -6.50 -35.17
C ILE A 271 5.03 -5.62 -36.36
N ARG A 272 4.35 -4.50 -36.10
CA ARG A 272 3.87 -3.57 -37.13
C ARG A 272 4.24 -2.15 -36.75
N VAL A 273 4.86 -1.43 -37.68
CA VAL A 273 5.43 -0.11 -37.39
C VAL A 273 4.77 0.96 -38.27
N VAL A 274 4.41 2.09 -37.66
CA VAL A 274 4.07 3.33 -38.36
C VAL A 274 5.11 4.41 -38.03
N PHE A 275 5.63 5.07 -39.06
CA PHE A 275 6.55 6.19 -38.92
C PHE A 275 5.80 7.50 -39.15
N ARG A 276 5.64 8.30 -38.10
CA ARG A 276 4.99 9.61 -38.20
C ARG A 276 5.94 10.63 -38.82
N GLU A 277 5.40 11.54 -39.63
CA GLU A 277 6.18 12.62 -40.26
C GLU A 277 6.46 13.76 -39.28
N GLU A 278 5.57 13.98 -38.31
CA GLU A 278 5.63 15.04 -37.32
C GLU A 278 5.44 14.50 -35.91
N ASN A 279 6.15 15.11 -34.95
CA ASN A 279 6.03 14.79 -33.53
C ASN A 279 4.68 15.30 -33.00
N GLY A 280 3.77 14.37 -32.68
CA GLY A 280 2.45 14.63 -32.12
C GLY A 280 2.33 14.39 -30.62
N HIS A 281 3.46 14.08 -29.96
CA HIS A 281 3.53 13.64 -28.58
C HIS A 281 2.79 12.31 -28.31
N ILE A 282 2.78 11.91 -27.04
CA ILE A 282 2.34 10.60 -26.58
C ILE A 282 0.90 10.26 -27.00
N SER A 283 -0.05 11.19 -26.91
CA SER A 283 -1.45 10.91 -27.26
C SER A 283 -1.65 10.59 -28.74
N ASP A 284 -1.06 11.36 -29.65
CA ASP A 284 -1.18 11.09 -31.10
C ASP A 284 -0.38 9.86 -31.52
N SER A 285 0.79 9.65 -30.92
CA SER A 285 1.59 8.48 -31.19
C SER A 285 0.87 7.20 -30.75
N SER A 286 0.32 7.17 -29.53
CA SER A 286 -0.50 6.06 -29.05
C SER A 286 -1.73 5.83 -29.92
N ASN A 287 -2.39 6.88 -30.40
CA ASN A 287 -3.51 6.75 -31.33
C ASN A 287 -3.08 6.19 -32.70
N SER A 288 -1.89 6.54 -33.20
CA SER A 288 -1.36 6.01 -34.47
C SER A 288 -1.01 4.52 -34.36
N ALA A 289 -0.47 4.10 -33.22
CA ALA A 289 -0.30 2.69 -32.89
C ALA A 289 -1.66 1.97 -32.74
N LEU A 290 -2.66 2.63 -32.14
CA LEU A 290 -4.00 2.09 -32.01
C LEU A 290 -4.73 1.93 -33.36
N ASP A 291 -4.46 2.80 -34.34
CA ASP A 291 -5.05 2.72 -35.68
C ASP A 291 -4.62 1.45 -36.44
N ILE A 292 -3.41 0.96 -36.18
CA ILE A 292 -2.92 -0.28 -36.76
C ILE A 292 -3.28 -1.51 -35.90
N ALA A 293 -3.81 -1.35 -34.69
CA ALA A 293 -4.18 -2.46 -33.81
C ALA A 293 -5.46 -3.20 -34.25
N LEU A 294 -5.37 -4.53 -34.33
CA LEU A 294 -6.42 -5.48 -34.69
C LEU A 294 -6.97 -6.28 -33.49
N GLY A 295 -6.27 -6.25 -32.35
CA GLY A 295 -6.63 -6.98 -31.14
C GLY A 295 -7.95 -6.51 -30.53
N GLU A 296 -8.66 -7.45 -29.90
CA GLU A 296 -9.85 -7.12 -29.12
C GLU A 296 -9.49 -6.36 -27.84
N TYR A 297 -8.30 -6.61 -27.32
CA TYR A 297 -7.72 -5.94 -26.18
C TYR A 297 -6.47 -5.19 -26.60
N ILE A 298 -6.22 -4.05 -25.94
CA ILE A 298 -4.97 -3.32 -26.03
C ILE A 298 -4.23 -3.41 -24.70
N ALA A 299 -2.90 -3.53 -24.75
CA ALA A 299 -2.01 -3.45 -23.60
C ALA A 299 -1.06 -2.26 -23.78
N LEU A 300 -0.88 -1.44 -22.76
CA LEU A 300 -0.02 -0.25 -22.84
C LEU A 300 1.41 -0.58 -22.40
N LEU A 301 2.41 -0.10 -23.16
CA LEU A 301 3.83 -0.31 -22.90
C LEU A 301 4.64 0.93 -23.29
N ASP A 302 5.52 1.37 -22.40
CA ASP A 302 6.49 2.43 -22.69
C ASP A 302 7.77 1.86 -23.35
N HIS A 303 8.33 2.62 -24.29
CA HIS A 303 9.46 2.21 -25.15
C HIS A 303 10.80 1.92 -24.46
N ASP A 304 10.92 2.22 -23.17
CA ASP A 304 12.08 1.92 -22.35
C ASP A 304 11.79 0.84 -21.29
N ASP A 305 10.55 0.39 -21.14
CA ASP A 305 10.14 -0.56 -20.11
C ASP A 305 10.13 -2.01 -20.60
N GLU A 306 9.94 -2.96 -19.67
CA GLU A 306 9.89 -4.40 -19.95
C GLU A 306 8.65 -5.04 -19.31
N MET A 307 8.05 -6.02 -20.00
CA MET A 307 7.00 -6.88 -19.45
C MET A 307 7.58 -8.17 -18.89
N SER A 308 6.96 -8.77 -17.87
CA SER A 308 7.31 -10.12 -17.44
C SER A 308 6.94 -11.13 -18.54
N VAL A 309 7.69 -12.22 -18.66
CA VAL A 309 7.52 -13.24 -19.73
C VAL A 309 6.10 -13.87 -19.78
N ASP A 310 5.39 -13.82 -18.66
CA ASP A 310 4.06 -14.38 -18.44
C ASP A 310 2.93 -13.34 -18.42
N ALA A 311 3.23 -12.07 -18.67
CA ALA A 311 2.28 -10.97 -18.57
C ALA A 311 1.02 -11.19 -19.42
N LEU A 312 1.17 -11.46 -20.72
CA LEU A 312 0.03 -11.67 -21.61
C LEU A 312 -0.68 -13.01 -21.35
N TYR A 313 0.03 -14.00 -20.82
CA TYR A 313 -0.57 -15.27 -20.40
C TYR A 313 -1.52 -15.08 -19.22
N GLU A 314 -1.10 -14.34 -18.18
CA GLU A 314 -1.96 -14.09 -17.01
C GLU A 314 -3.16 -13.21 -17.37
N VAL A 315 -3.00 -12.26 -18.30
CA VAL A 315 -4.12 -11.48 -18.86
C VAL A 315 -5.12 -12.40 -19.58
N ALA A 316 -4.66 -13.24 -20.52
CA ALA A 316 -5.53 -14.17 -21.24
C ALA A 316 -6.22 -15.18 -20.30
N LYS A 317 -5.51 -15.66 -19.28
CA LYS A 317 -6.03 -16.53 -18.23
C LYS A 317 -7.14 -15.86 -17.44
N LEU A 318 -6.97 -14.59 -17.08
CA LEU A 318 -8.01 -13.81 -16.39
C LEU A 318 -9.24 -13.65 -17.29
N ILE A 319 -9.05 -13.29 -18.56
CA ILE A 319 -10.15 -13.16 -19.53
C ILE A 319 -10.92 -14.48 -19.72
N ASN A 320 -10.24 -15.64 -19.68
CA ASN A 320 -10.94 -16.93 -19.73
C ASN A 320 -11.82 -17.19 -18.49
N ARG A 321 -11.47 -16.64 -17.32
CA ARG A 321 -12.27 -16.72 -16.09
C ARG A 321 -13.37 -15.65 -16.03
N HIS A 322 -13.07 -14.48 -16.58
CA HIS A 322 -13.94 -13.29 -16.62
C HIS A 322 -14.01 -12.74 -18.05
N PRO A 323 -14.81 -13.36 -18.95
CA PRO A 323 -14.90 -12.89 -20.34
C PRO A 323 -15.45 -11.47 -20.47
N ASP A 324 -16.14 -10.98 -19.44
CA ASP A 324 -16.64 -9.62 -19.30
C ASP A 324 -15.55 -8.60 -18.91
N ALA A 325 -14.33 -9.03 -18.58
CA ALA A 325 -13.24 -8.13 -18.22
C ALA A 325 -13.00 -7.07 -19.29
N ASP A 326 -13.21 -5.81 -18.91
CA ASP A 326 -13.14 -4.64 -19.78
C ASP A 326 -11.89 -3.80 -19.54
N MET A 327 -11.41 -3.81 -18.29
CA MET A 327 -10.16 -3.20 -17.87
C MET A 327 -9.44 -4.16 -16.93
N ILE A 328 -8.15 -4.38 -17.16
CA ILE A 328 -7.29 -5.23 -16.34
C ILE A 328 -6.04 -4.43 -16.02
N TYR A 329 -5.58 -4.49 -14.78
CA TYR A 329 -4.27 -3.94 -14.40
C TYR A 329 -3.49 -4.94 -13.54
N SER A 330 -2.17 -4.79 -13.52
CA SER A 330 -1.28 -5.63 -12.72
C SER A 330 -0.51 -4.82 -11.68
N ASP A 331 0.12 -5.51 -10.73
CA ASP A 331 1.21 -4.91 -9.95
C ASP A 331 2.41 -4.57 -10.85
N GLU A 332 3.28 -3.69 -10.36
CA GLU A 332 4.46 -3.21 -11.08
C GLU A 332 5.66 -3.04 -10.16
N ASP A 333 6.85 -3.01 -10.71
CA ASP A 333 8.06 -2.58 -10.02
C ASP A 333 8.96 -1.75 -10.93
N LYS A 334 10.20 -1.51 -10.48
CA LYS A 334 11.20 -0.77 -11.23
C LYS A 334 12.39 -1.65 -11.56
N ILE A 335 13.00 -1.41 -12.70
CA ILE A 335 14.24 -2.05 -13.13
C ILE A 335 15.33 -1.01 -13.38
N GLY A 336 16.48 -1.21 -12.73
CA GLY A 336 17.65 -0.35 -12.89
C GLY A 336 18.32 -0.51 -14.26
N VAL A 337 19.22 0.42 -14.58
CA VAL A 337 20.10 0.30 -15.77
C VAL A 337 21.02 -0.92 -15.70
N ASP A 338 21.26 -1.45 -14.49
CA ASP A 338 21.99 -2.68 -14.20
C ASP A 338 21.15 -3.95 -14.39
N GLY A 339 19.86 -3.81 -14.72
CA GLY A 339 18.91 -4.91 -14.85
C GLY A 339 18.37 -5.43 -13.51
N VAL A 340 18.68 -4.77 -12.39
CA VAL A 340 18.21 -5.20 -11.07
C VAL A 340 16.84 -4.60 -10.76
N ARG A 341 15.89 -5.47 -10.42
CA ARG A 341 14.53 -5.11 -10.03
C ARG A 341 14.46 -4.57 -8.59
N HIS A 342 13.62 -3.55 -8.36
CA HIS A 342 13.45 -2.90 -7.06
C HIS A 342 12.13 -2.11 -6.94
N SER A 343 11.82 -1.64 -5.72
CA SER A 343 10.67 -0.76 -5.45
C SER A 343 9.31 -1.29 -5.96
N PRO A 344 8.88 -2.50 -5.54
CA PRO A 344 7.59 -3.04 -5.95
C PRO A 344 6.44 -2.19 -5.45
N PHE A 345 5.45 -2.00 -6.31
CA PHE A 345 4.14 -1.49 -5.95
C PHE A 345 3.12 -2.63 -6.05
N PHE A 346 2.82 -3.20 -4.88
CA PHE A 346 1.74 -4.15 -4.68
C PHE A 346 0.44 -3.38 -4.46
N LYS A 347 -0.34 -3.25 -5.52
CA LYS A 347 -1.53 -2.40 -5.63
C LYS A 347 -2.74 -3.07 -4.96
N PRO A 348 -3.70 -2.30 -4.44
CA PRO A 348 -4.99 -2.84 -4.05
C PRO A 348 -5.83 -3.25 -5.28
N ASP A 349 -6.90 -4.00 -5.05
CA ASP A 349 -7.97 -4.15 -6.06
C ASP A 349 -8.70 -2.82 -6.29
N TRP A 350 -9.73 -2.85 -7.14
CA TRP A 350 -10.39 -1.68 -7.68
C TRP A 350 -10.93 -0.74 -6.59
N SER A 351 -10.45 0.51 -6.60
CA SER A 351 -10.82 1.57 -5.66
C SER A 351 -11.09 2.85 -6.44
N PRO A 352 -12.36 3.17 -6.75
CA PRO A 352 -12.70 4.34 -7.57
C PRO A 352 -12.26 5.65 -6.92
N ASP A 353 -12.31 5.76 -5.59
CA ASP A 353 -11.87 6.95 -4.87
C ASP A 353 -10.34 7.10 -4.85
N LEU A 354 -9.60 5.98 -4.84
CA LEU A 354 -8.15 6.01 -4.98
C LEU A 354 -7.75 6.44 -6.40
N LEU A 355 -8.47 5.98 -7.43
CA LEU A 355 -8.22 6.42 -8.80
C LEU A 355 -8.42 7.93 -8.93
N LEU A 356 -9.47 8.52 -8.33
CA LEU A 356 -9.65 9.98 -8.34
C LEU A 356 -8.52 10.74 -7.62
N THR A 357 -7.82 10.09 -6.69
CA THR A 357 -6.65 10.68 -6.04
C THR A 357 -5.42 10.66 -6.95
N HIS A 358 -5.11 9.52 -7.56
CA HIS A 358 -3.97 9.37 -8.47
C HIS A 358 -4.10 8.12 -9.35
N MET A 359 -3.34 8.09 -10.44
CA MET A 359 -3.28 6.94 -11.35
C MET A 359 -2.51 5.78 -10.72
N TYR A 360 -3.17 4.97 -9.88
CA TYR A 360 -2.52 3.84 -9.21
C TYR A 360 -2.52 2.55 -10.05
N THR A 361 -3.44 2.41 -11.02
CA THR A 361 -3.55 1.21 -11.85
C THR A 361 -2.39 1.09 -12.83
N CYS A 362 -1.95 2.22 -13.40
CA CYS A 362 -0.72 2.37 -14.20
C CYS A 362 -0.54 1.25 -15.27
N HIS A 363 0.72 0.94 -15.59
CA HIS A 363 1.12 -0.18 -16.41
C HIS A 363 1.31 -1.43 -15.54
N LEU A 364 1.05 -2.65 -16.00
CA LEU A 364 0.46 -3.00 -17.30
C LEU A 364 -1.06 -2.75 -17.27
N GLY A 365 -1.52 -1.74 -18.00
CA GLY A 365 -2.94 -1.47 -18.18
C GLY A 365 -3.42 -2.12 -19.47
N VAL A 366 -4.43 -2.98 -19.37
CA VAL A 366 -5.06 -3.68 -20.50
C VAL A 366 -6.53 -3.28 -20.58
N TYR A 367 -6.98 -2.92 -21.77
CA TYR A 367 -8.32 -2.39 -21.99
C TYR A 367 -8.99 -3.09 -23.17
N ARG A 368 -10.29 -3.36 -23.06
CA ARG A 368 -11.06 -3.79 -24.22
C ARG A 368 -11.10 -2.64 -25.23
N LYS A 369 -10.62 -2.91 -26.44
CA LYS A 369 -10.44 -1.90 -27.49
C LYS A 369 -11.75 -1.19 -27.85
N SER A 370 -12.87 -1.93 -27.87
CA SER A 370 -14.19 -1.36 -28.16
C SER A 370 -14.59 -0.24 -27.18
N ILE A 371 -14.19 -0.33 -25.91
CA ILE A 371 -14.47 0.69 -24.91
C ILE A 371 -13.53 1.87 -25.09
N VAL A 372 -12.25 1.63 -25.36
CA VAL A 372 -11.26 2.68 -25.69
C VAL A 372 -11.73 3.50 -26.90
N ASP A 373 -12.20 2.84 -27.96
CA ASP A 373 -12.78 3.48 -29.13
C ASP A 373 -14.05 4.29 -28.76
N LYS A 374 -14.93 3.72 -27.93
CA LYS A 374 -16.18 4.38 -27.48
C LYS A 374 -15.91 5.66 -26.67
N VAL A 375 -14.87 5.69 -25.83
CA VAL A 375 -14.53 6.86 -25.02
C VAL A 375 -13.70 7.90 -25.76
N GLY A 376 -13.39 7.67 -27.04
CA GLY A 376 -12.65 8.62 -27.88
C GLY A 376 -11.12 8.51 -27.77
N ARG A 377 -10.60 7.34 -27.37
CA ARG A 377 -9.15 7.00 -27.39
C ARG A 377 -8.29 7.95 -26.53
N PHE A 378 -7.02 8.16 -26.87
CA PHE A 378 -6.11 9.06 -26.15
C PHE A 378 -6.37 10.51 -26.55
N ARG A 379 -6.51 11.39 -25.55
CA ARG A 379 -6.91 12.79 -25.75
C ARG A 379 -5.68 13.72 -25.77
N LYS A 380 -5.74 14.76 -26.61
CA LYS A 380 -4.76 15.85 -26.62
C LYS A 380 -4.96 16.81 -25.44
N GLY A 381 -3.89 17.44 -24.98
CA GLY A 381 -3.91 18.43 -23.89
C GLY A 381 -3.82 17.82 -22.49
N VAL A 382 -3.64 16.50 -22.39
CA VAL A 382 -3.39 15.76 -21.14
C VAL A 382 -2.12 14.91 -21.24
N GLU A 383 -1.20 15.27 -22.15
CA GLU A 383 0.08 14.59 -22.34
C GLU A 383 0.86 14.54 -21.02
N GLY A 384 1.38 13.36 -20.67
CA GLY A 384 2.00 13.07 -19.37
C GLY A 384 1.02 12.55 -18.32
N SER A 385 -0.29 12.55 -18.58
CA SER A 385 -1.33 11.89 -17.79
C SER A 385 -2.43 11.30 -18.68
N GLN A 386 -2.10 11.00 -19.93
CA GLN A 386 -3.03 10.46 -20.92
C GLN A 386 -3.63 9.12 -20.50
N ASP A 387 -2.85 8.28 -19.81
CA ASP A 387 -3.32 6.97 -19.31
C ASP A 387 -4.29 7.16 -18.15
N PHE A 388 -4.07 8.18 -17.32
CA PHE A 388 -4.96 8.54 -16.23
C PHE A 388 -6.30 9.05 -16.76
N ASP A 389 -6.27 9.96 -17.74
CA ASP A 389 -7.46 10.45 -18.42
C ASP A 389 -8.23 9.32 -19.11
N LEU A 390 -7.53 8.38 -19.77
CA LEU A 390 -8.15 7.21 -20.39
C LEU A 390 -8.81 6.31 -19.35
N ALA A 391 -8.13 5.96 -18.27
CA ALA A 391 -8.67 5.12 -17.20
C ALA A 391 -9.91 5.75 -16.55
N LEU A 392 -9.89 7.05 -16.26
CA LEU A 392 -11.05 7.76 -15.70
C LEU A 392 -12.28 7.71 -16.62
N ARG A 393 -12.08 7.83 -17.94
CA ARG A 393 -13.16 7.73 -18.94
C ARG A 393 -13.63 6.30 -19.19
N VAL A 394 -12.73 5.32 -19.23
CA VAL A 394 -13.09 3.90 -19.39
C VAL A 394 -13.94 3.42 -18.22
N THR A 395 -13.56 3.79 -17.00
CA THR A 395 -14.26 3.38 -15.77
C THR A 395 -15.65 4.02 -15.62
N GLU A 396 -15.98 5.02 -16.45
CA GLU A 396 -17.35 5.55 -16.58
C GLU A 396 -18.25 4.67 -17.47
N GLN A 397 -17.67 3.73 -18.22
CA GLN A 397 -18.38 2.86 -19.16
C GLN A 397 -18.55 1.42 -18.67
N THR A 398 -17.87 1.03 -17.60
CA THR A 398 -17.85 -0.36 -17.12
C THR A 398 -17.53 -0.45 -15.63
N SER A 399 -18.07 -1.49 -14.98
CA SER A 399 -17.68 -1.94 -13.64
C SER A 399 -16.87 -3.24 -13.66
N SER A 400 -16.65 -3.85 -14.84
CA SER A 400 -15.90 -5.11 -15.01
C SER A 400 -14.39 -4.84 -15.07
N ILE A 401 -13.85 -4.40 -13.93
CA ILE A 401 -12.47 -4.00 -13.73
C ILE A 401 -11.78 -5.02 -12.84
N TYR A 402 -10.64 -5.54 -13.29
CA TYR A 402 -9.95 -6.63 -12.62
C TYR A 402 -8.47 -6.32 -12.36
N HIS A 403 -7.97 -6.84 -11.25
CA HIS A 403 -6.58 -6.73 -10.87
C HIS A 403 -5.92 -8.10 -10.88
N ILE A 404 -4.69 -8.17 -11.42
CA ILE A 404 -3.82 -9.33 -11.31
C ILE A 404 -2.73 -9.00 -10.28
N PRO A 405 -2.76 -9.56 -9.05
CA PRO A 405 -1.79 -9.25 -7.99
C PRO A 405 -0.45 -9.95 -8.23
N LYS A 406 0.16 -9.68 -9.39
CA LYS A 406 1.47 -10.13 -9.84
C LYS A 406 2.19 -8.98 -10.48
N ILE A 407 3.51 -8.92 -10.29
CA ILE A 407 4.36 -7.92 -10.95
C ILE A 407 4.58 -8.34 -12.40
N LEU A 408 3.77 -7.80 -13.31
CA LEU A 408 3.83 -8.11 -14.76
C LEU A 408 4.49 -7.01 -15.60
N TYR A 409 4.89 -5.91 -14.96
CA TYR A 409 5.47 -4.74 -15.61
C TYR A 409 6.68 -4.19 -14.83
N HIS A 410 7.73 -3.80 -15.56
CA HIS A 410 9.00 -3.33 -15.01
C HIS A 410 9.36 -1.94 -15.59
N TRP A 411 9.15 -0.90 -14.78
CA TRP A 411 9.48 0.49 -15.15
C TRP A 411 10.99 0.74 -15.11
N ARG A 412 11.60 1.17 -16.21
CA ARG A 412 13.03 1.46 -16.24
C ARG A 412 13.35 2.78 -15.59
N THR A 413 14.36 2.78 -14.72
CA THR A 413 14.85 4.01 -14.07
C THR A 413 16.06 4.61 -14.79
N ILE A 414 15.81 5.35 -15.88
CA ILE A 414 16.85 6.12 -16.60
C ILE A 414 16.77 7.64 -16.33
N PRO A 415 17.88 8.40 -16.43
CA PRO A 415 17.91 9.85 -16.16
C PRO A 415 16.95 10.70 -17.02
N GLU A 416 16.60 10.22 -18.21
CA GLU A 416 15.71 10.87 -19.17
C GLU A 416 14.23 10.50 -18.98
N SER A 417 13.93 9.44 -18.22
CA SER A 417 12.57 8.96 -17.98
C SER A 417 11.80 9.89 -17.02
N THR A 418 10.48 9.97 -17.21
CA THR A 418 9.53 10.64 -16.30
C THR A 418 9.68 10.12 -14.86
N ALA A 419 10.13 8.87 -14.68
CA ALA A 419 10.41 8.24 -13.40
C ALA A 419 11.53 8.91 -12.58
N SER A 420 12.42 9.71 -13.20
CA SER A 420 13.61 10.28 -12.55
C SER A 420 13.64 11.82 -12.45
N GLY A 421 12.84 12.54 -13.26
CA GLY A 421 12.96 13.99 -13.45
C GLY A 421 12.20 14.90 -12.45
N SER A 422 12.75 16.09 -12.19
CA SER A 422 12.09 17.17 -11.44
C SER A 422 11.36 18.20 -12.32
N GLY A 423 11.74 18.32 -13.61
CA GLY A 423 11.07 19.18 -14.60
C GLY A 423 9.80 18.57 -15.21
N ALA A 424 9.71 17.24 -15.25
CA ALA A 424 8.52 16.53 -15.71
C ALA A 424 7.31 16.65 -14.75
N LYS A 425 7.56 17.05 -13.49
CA LYS A 425 6.55 17.08 -12.44
C LYS A 425 5.49 18.17 -12.61
N ASN A 426 5.79 19.27 -13.29
CA ASN A 426 4.83 20.36 -13.40
C ASN A 426 3.80 20.11 -14.51
N TYR A 427 4.23 19.70 -15.71
CA TYR A 427 3.28 19.50 -16.81
C TYR A 427 2.41 18.25 -16.58
N THR A 428 2.99 17.14 -16.09
CA THR A 428 2.23 15.92 -15.76
C THR A 428 1.19 16.20 -14.69
N HIS A 429 1.50 17.05 -13.71
CA HIS A 429 0.55 17.46 -12.67
C HIS A 429 -0.62 18.27 -13.22
N PHE A 430 -0.37 19.27 -14.05
CA PHE A 430 -1.48 20.04 -14.65
C PHE A 430 -2.31 19.21 -15.62
N ALA A 431 -1.69 18.26 -16.34
CA ALA A 431 -2.40 17.30 -17.19
C ALA A 431 -3.32 16.39 -16.37
N GLY A 432 -2.83 15.83 -15.26
CA GLY A 432 -3.64 15.02 -14.35
C GLY A 432 -4.74 15.82 -13.67
N LEU A 433 -4.46 17.06 -13.23
CA LEU A 433 -5.48 17.97 -12.68
C LEU A 433 -6.59 18.23 -13.70
N THR A 434 -6.23 18.44 -14.97
CA THR A 434 -7.18 18.60 -16.07
C THR A 434 -8.05 17.34 -16.24
N ALA A 435 -7.43 16.16 -16.23
CA ALA A 435 -8.14 14.89 -16.35
C ALA A 435 -9.17 14.68 -15.21
N VAL A 436 -8.79 14.96 -13.95
CA VAL A 436 -9.70 14.85 -12.80
C VAL A 436 -10.80 15.92 -12.88
N ASN A 437 -10.47 17.18 -13.20
CA ASN A 437 -11.46 18.24 -13.33
C ASN A 437 -12.50 17.96 -14.43
N ASP A 438 -12.05 17.44 -15.57
CA ASP A 438 -12.97 17.03 -16.64
C ASP A 438 -13.82 15.83 -16.22
N THR A 439 -13.29 14.95 -15.36
CA THR A 439 -14.03 13.82 -14.78
C THR A 439 -15.15 14.29 -13.87
N LEU A 440 -14.90 15.26 -12.99
CA LEU A 440 -15.94 15.85 -12.13
C LEU A 440 -17.09 16.39 -13.00
N LYS A 441 -16.76 17.10 -14.09
CA LYS A 441 -17.77 17.61 -15.04
C LYS A 441 -18.55 16.49 -15.73
N ARG A 442 -17.89 15.47 -16.26
CA ARG A 442 -18.56 14.35 -16.96
C ARG A 442 -19.45 13.53 -16.04
N ARG A 443 -19.04 13.35 -14.78
CA ARG A 443 -19.80 12.61 -13.76
C ARG A 443 -20.83 13.48 -13.04
N ASN A 444 -20.96 14.76 -13.39
CA ASN A 444 -21.82 15.73 -12.72
C ASN A 444 -21.59 15.79 -11.20
N ILE A 445 -20.33 15.68 -10.78
CA ILE A 445 -19.93 15.78 -9.38
C ILE A 445 -19.80 17.26 -9.03
N ASN A 446 -20.63 17.74 -8.10
CA ASN A 446 -20.45 19.07 -7.52
C ASN A 446 -19.36 19.04 -6.45
N GLY A 447 -18.18 19.55 -6.81
CA GLY A 447 -17.02 19.54 -5.93
C GLY A 447 -15.88 20.38 -6.48
N TRP A 448 -14.79 20.41 -5.74
CA TRP A 448 -13.55 21.07 -6.13
C TRP A 448 -12.34 20.18 -5.82
N ILE A 449 -11.20 20.48 -6.44
CA ILE A 449 -9.98 19.69 -6.31
C ILE A 449 -8.95 20.47 -5.50
N GLU A 450 -8.46 19.86 -4.44
CA GLU A 450 -7.29 20.31 -3.69
C GLU A 450 -6.03 19.69 -4.30
N GLU A 451 -5.07 20.53 -4.68
CA GLU A 451 -3.71 20.11 -5.03
C GLU A 451 -2.90 19.89 -3.74
N LEU A 452 -2.15 18.79 -3.65
CA LEU A 452 -1.38 18.46 -2.45
C LEU A 452 0.04 19.02 -2.52
N ASP A 453 0.33 19.99 -1.65
CA ASP A 453 1.64 20.61 -1.54
C ASP A 453 2.75 19.56 -1.34
N GLY A 454 3.72 19.55 -2.26
CA GLY A 454 4.85 18.63 -2.23
C GLY A 454 4.59 17.23 -2.78
N TYR A 455 3.35 16.91 -3.18
CA TYR A 455 2.91 15.64 -3.73
C TYR A 455 2.28 15.82 -5.12
N ALA A 456 3.13 16.11 -6.11
CA ALA A 456 2.69 16.20 -7.51
C ALA A 456 2.00 14.90 -7.95
N ASN A 457 0.97 15.04 -8.78
CA ASN A 457 0.11 13.96 -9.30
C ASN A 457 -0.79 13.28 -8.25
N PHE A 458 -0.96 13.89 -7.07
CA PHE A 458 -1.99 13.53 -6.10
C PHE A 458 -3.00 14.67 -5.96
N TYR A 459 -4.27 14.31 -5.92
CA TYR A 459 -5.40 15.23 -5.85
C TYR A 459 -6.36 14.80 -4.74
N ARG A 460 -7.08 15.75 -4.14
CA ARG A 460 -8.24 15.41 -3.30
C ARG A 460 -9.49 16.07 -3.83
N VAL A 461 -10.50 15.26 -4.08
CA VAL A 461 -11.81 15.74 -4.47
C VAL A 461 -12.62 16.04 -3.21
N HIS A 462 -13.01 17.29 -3.05
CA HIS A 462 -13.91 17.76 -2.01
C HIS A 462 -15.32 17.86 -2.59
N TYR A 463 -16.29 17.27 -1.90
CA TYR A 463 -17.68 17.21 -2.34
C TYR A 463 -18.48 18.34 -1.69
N ASN A 464 -19.14 19.16 -2.51
CA ASN A 464 -19.97 20.24 -1.99
C ASN A 464 -21.28 19.68 -1.42
N VAL A 465 -21.64 20.17 -0.24
CA VAL A 465 -22.86 19.77 0.48
C VAL A 465 -23.98 20.77 0.12
N GLU A 466 -24.86 20.41 -0.83
CA GLU A 466 -25.95 21.29 -1.28
C GLU A 466 -27.16 21.28 -0.35
N SER A 467 -27.44 20.13 0.26
CA SER A 467 -28.47 19.97 1.30
C SER A 467 -27.86 20.18 2.67
N GLU A 468 -28.62 20.65 3.65
CA GLU A 468 -28.20 20.63 5.06
C GLU A 468 -28.89 19.46 5.80
N PRO A 469 -28.50 18.18 5.60
CA PRO A 469 -29.13 17.04 6.27
C PRO A 469 -28.88 17.10 7.78
N LEU A 470 -29.89 16.76 8.58
CA LEU A 470 -29.66 16.67 10.03
C LEU A 470 -28.69 15.52 10.32
N VAL A 471 -27.60 15.80 11.07
CA VAL A 471 -26.67 14.76 11.56
C VAL A 471 -26.98 14.46 13.03
N SER A 472 -27.23 13.20 13.37
CA SER A 472 -27.29 12.76 14.77
C SER A 472 -25.92 12.24 15.21
N ILE A 473 -25.24 13.01 16.05
CA ILE A 473 -23.95 12.64 16.66
C ILE A 473 -24.24 11.80 17.92
N ILE A 474 -23.88 10.52 17.90
CA ILE A 474 -24.18 9.55 18.93
C ILE A 474 -22.91 9.27 19.75
N ILE A 475 -22.97 9.57 21.05
CA ILE A 475 -21.81 9.50 21.96
C ILE A 475 -22.14 8.63 23.18
N PRO A 476 -21.77 7.33 23.17
CA PRO A 476 -21.83 6.50 24.36
C PRO A 476 -20.85 6.96 25.44
N THR A 477 -21.31 6.99 26.69
CA THR A 477 -20.47 7.43 27.82
C THR A 477 -20.87 6.74 29.13
N LYS A 478 -19.91 6.69 30.06
CA LYS A 478 -20.14 6.32 31.46
C LYS A 478 -19.13 7.02 32.36
N ASP A 479 -19.62 7.90 33.22
CA ASP A 479 -18.80 8.69 34.14
C ASP A 479 -17.64 9.44 33.45
N ASN A 480 -16.66 9.93 34.21
CA ASN A 480 -15.48 10.65 33.70
C ASN A 480 -15.85 11.90 32.88
N SER A 481 -16.63 12.77 33.51
CA SER A 481 -17.14 14.03 32.95
C SER A 481 -16.09 14.88 32.23
N THR A 482 -14.83 14.92 32.67
CA THR A 482 -13.76 15.69 32.02
C THR A 482 -13.54 15.28 30.56
N ILE A 483 -13.52 13.97 30.28
CA ILE A 483 -13.28 13.44 28.94
C ILE A 483 -14.43 13.83 28.01
N LEU A 484 -15.67 13.54 28.43
CA LEU A 484 -16.86 13.91 27.66
C LEU A 484 -16.98 15.42 27.48
N SER A 485 -16.62 16.21 28.50
CA SER A 485 -16.64 17.67 28.42
C SER A 485 -15.70 18.18 27.33
N ASN A 486 -14.49 17.62 27.20
CA ASN A 486 -13.54 17.99 26.15
C ASN A 486 -14.07 17.67 24.75
N CYS A 487 -14.67 16.48 24.59
CA CYS A 487 -15.30 16.09 23.33
C CYS A 487 -16.43 17.06 22.94
N LEU A 488 -17.40 17.28 23.83
CA LEU A 488 -18.53 18.19 23.58
C LEU A 488 -18.07 19.63 23.33
N ASP A 489 -17.09 20.12 24.07
CA ASP A 489 -16.54 21.45 23.87
C ASP A 489 -15.84 21.58 22.51
N SER A 490 -15.07 20.58 22.09
CA SER A 490 -14.40 20.60 20.78
C SER A 490 -15.41 20.61 19.64
N ILE A 491 -16.46 19.78 19.72
CA ILE A 491 -17.56 19.78 18.73
C ILE A 491 -18.21 21.17 18.68
N TYR A 492 -18.58 21.73 19.84
CA TYR A 492 -19.28 23.00 19.92
C TYR A 492 -18.45 24.20 19.44
N LYS A 493 -17.15 24.22 19.75
CA LYS A 493 -16.26 25.36 19.47
C LYS A 493 -15.71 25.33 18.04
N THR A 494 -15.43 24.15 17.51
CA THR A 494 -14.67 23.99 16.27
C THR A 494 -15.58 23.73 15.06
N THR A 495 -16.68 22.99 15.23
CA THR A 495 -17.51 22.55 14.09
C THR A 495 -18.27 23.71 13.44
N LYS A 496 -18.06 23.93 12.13
CA LYS A 496 -18.80 24.94 11.36
C LYS A 496 -20.20 24.52 10.94
N TYR A 497 -20.42 23.23 10.70
CA TYR A 497 -21.74 22.72 10.33
C TYR A 497 -22.73 22.91 11.47
N ASN A 498 -23.93 23.42 11.18
CA ASN A 498 -24.89 23.82 12.21
C ASN A 498 -26.05 22.84 12.39
N ASN A 499 -26.42 22.06 11.37
CA ASN A 499 -27.61 21.22 11.41
C ASN A 499 -27.30 19.83 12.00
N TYR A 500 -26.93 19.80 13.27
CA TYR A 500 -26.69 18.56 14.02
C TYR A 500 -27.46 18.54 15.34
N GLU A 501 -27.69 17.33 15.84
CA GLU A 501 -28.06 17.05 17.22
C GLU A 501 -27.03 16.11 17.86
N ILE A 502 -26.93 16.13 19.18
CA ILE A 502 -26.05 15.25 19.96
C ILE A 502 -26.93 14.35 20.85
N ILE A 503 -26.72 13.04 20.77
CA ILE A 503 -27.36 12.05 21.62
C ILE A 503 -26.28 11.44 22.50
N ILE A 504 -26.27 11.84 23.76
CA ILE A 504 -25.42 11.21 24.77
C ILE A 504 -26.12 9.93 25.22
N VAL A 505 -25.46 8.78 25.05
CA VAL A 505 -25.95 7.48 25.52
C VAL A 505 -25.28 7.16 26.84
N ASP A 506 -25.97 7.46 27.94
CA ASP A 506 -25.47 7.26 29.30
C ASP A 506 -25.65 5.79 29.71
N ASN A 507 -24.55 5.02 29.81
CA ASN A 507 -24.53 3.63 30.29
C ASN A 507 -24.52 3.57 31.82
N GLY A 508 -25.52 4.20 32.44
CA GLY A 508 -25.71 4.19 33.90
C GLY A 508 -24.56 4.81 34.68
N SER A 509 -24.19 6.05 34.34
CA SER A 509 -23.27 6.88 35.13
C SER A 509 -23.74 7.03 36.58
N LYS A 510 -22.80 7.25 37.50
CA LYS A 510 -23.06 7.38 38.94
C LYS A 510 -22.46 8.66 39.54
N GLU A 511 -21.50 9.27 38.89
CA GLU A 511 -20.80 10.45 39.39
C GLU A 511 -21.68 11.70 39.29
N ALA A 512 -21.77 12.47 40.39
CA ALA A 512 -22.52 13.72 40.44
C ALA A 512 -22.03 14.74 39.39
N GLU A 513 -20.73 14.76 39.10
CA GLU A 513 -20.16 15.68 38.11
C GLU A 513 -20.64 15.36 36.69
N THR A 514 -20.88 14.09 36.36
CA THR A 514 -21.43 13.68 35.06
C THR A 514 -22.85 14.21 34.87
N PHE A 515 -23.71 14.09 35.88
CA PHE A 515 -25.06 14.65 35.83
C PHE A 515 -25.07 16.20 35.81
N ARG A 516 -24.09 16.82 36.46
CA ARG A 516 -23.88 18.27 36.39
C ARG A 516 -23.48 18.69 34.97
N LEU A 517 -22.56 17.99 34.33
CA LEU A 517 -22.16 18.22 32.93
C LEU A 517 -23.35 18.10 31.98
N PHE A 518 -24.15 17.03 32.14
CA PHE A 518 -25.39 16.82 31.39
C PHE A 518 -26.35 18.01 31.50
N SER A 519 -26.53 18.53 32.72
CA SER A 519 -27.39 19.69 32.98
C SER A 519 -26.85 20.98 32.35
N VAL A 520 -25.53 21.18 32.35
CA VAL A 520 -24.87 22.32 31.70
C VAL A 520 -25.09 22.28 30.19
N TRP A 521 -24.86 21.14 29.55
CA TRP A 521 -25.00 21.00 28.10
C TRP A 521 -26.45 21.04 27.63
N LYS A 522 -27.40 20.47 28.39
CA LYS A 522 -28.84 20.64 28.11
C LYS A 522 -29.25 22.11 28.07
N LYS A 523 -28.69 22.96 28.94
CA LYS A 523 -28.95 24.41 28.90
C LYS A 523 -28.25 25.09 27.72
N LYS A 524 -27.02 24.67 27.39
CA LYS A 524 -26.18 25.30 26.35
C LYS A 524 -26.66 24.98 24.92
N LEU A 525 -27.08 23.74 24.67
CA LEU A 525 -27.50 23.26 23.34
C LEU A 525 -29.02 23.12 23.19
N ALA A 526 -29.79 23.28 24.28
CA ALA A 526 -31.25 23.21 24.30
C ALA A 526 -31.77 22.00 23.51
N ASN A 527 -32.52 22.25 22.43
CA ASN A 527 -33.17 21.21 21.62
C ASN A 527 -32.19 20.38 20.74
N LYS A 528 -30.90 20.75 20.70
CA LYS A 528 -29.87 20.02 19.95
C LYS A 528 -29.16 18.94 20.76
N ILE A 529 -29.52 18.73 22.03
CA ILE A 529 -28.93 17.66 22.83
C ILE A 529 -29.97 16.82 23.54
N ASN A 530 -29.86 15.50 23.38
CA ASN A 530 -30.66 14.51 24.08
C ASN A 530 -29.76 13.60 24.92
N ILE A 531 -30.28 13.12 26.04
CA ILE A 531 -29.56 12.18 26.92
C ILE A 531 -30.44 10.96 27.09
N LEU A 532 -29.98 9.85 26.52
CA LEU A 532 -30.62 8.54 26.59
C LEU A 532 -29.89 7.69 27.63
N THR A 533 -30.55 7.42 28.75
CA THR A 533 -29.99 6.53 29.78
C THR A 533 -30.33 5.07 29.46
N VAL A 534 -29.30 4.23 29.34
CA VAL A 534 -29.40 2.80 29.10
C VAL A 534 -28.67 2.05 30.21
N ASN A 535 -29.44 1.50 31.16
CA ASN A 535 -28.89 0.78 32.31
C ASN A 535 -28.73 -0.72 32.03
N THR A 536 -27.85 -1.07 31.09
CA THR A 536 -27.46 -2.46 30.79
C THR A 536 -25.95 -2.66 30.99
N PRO A 537 -25.45 -3.91 31.10
CA PRO A 537 -24.02 -4.18 30.98
C PRO A 537 -23.45 -3.51 29.72
N PHE A 538 -22.19 -3.09 29.76
CA PHE A 538 -21.62 -2.36 28.62
C PHE A 538 -21.60 -3.25 27.36
N ASN A 539 -22.30 -2.77 26.33
CA ASN A 539 -22.29 -3.32 24.98
C ASN A 539 -22.36 -2.13 24.01
N PHE A 540 -21.28 -1.86 23.29
CA PHE A 540 -21.17 -0.72 22.39
C PHE A 540 -22.23 -0.77 21.28
N SER A 541 -22.42 -1.95 20.67
CA SER A 541 -23.42 -2.18 19.63
C SER A 541 -24.84 -1.89 20.13
N GLU A 542 -25.22 -2.47 21.28
CA GLU A 542 -26.56 -2.27 21.88
C GLU A 542 -26.83 -0.79 22.19
N LEU A 543 -25.84 -0.07 22.75
CA LEU A 543 -25.99 1.35 23.07
C LEU A 543 -26.24 2.20 21.83
N ASN A 544 -25.48 1.95 20.76
CA ASN A 544 -25.64 2.68 19.50
C ASN A 544 -26.96 2.33 18.79
N ASN A 545 -27.35 1.05 18.74
CA ASN A 545 -28.63 0.62 18.19
C ASN A 545 -29.82 1.30 18.90
N LYS A 546 -29.79 1.37 20.23
CA LYS A 546 -30.80 2.07 21.03
C LYS A 546 -30.82 3.57 20.74
N ALA A 547 -29.66 4.19 20.58
CA ALA A 547 -29.57 5.62 20.28
C ALA A 547 -30.14 5.98 18.91
N VAL A 548 -29.93 5.13 17.90
CA VAL A 548 -30.48 5.30 16.56
C VAL A 548 -32.02 5.37 16.58
N SER A 549 -32.69 4.60 17.45
CA SER A 549 -34.16 4.61 17.55
C SER A 549 -34.77 5.96 17.99
N VAL A 550 -33.99 6.81 18.66
CA VAL A 550 -34.42 8.16 19.09
C VAL A 550 -33.77 9.27 18.26
N ALA A 551 -32.87 8.91 17.34
CA ALA A 551 -32.19 9.84 16.45
C ALA A 551 -33.13 10.36 15.35
N LYS A 552 -32.97 11.63 14.98
CA LYS A 552 -33.78 12.31 13.96
C LYS A 552 -33.01 12.61 12.68
N GLY A 553 -31.69 12.46 12.70
CA GLY A 553 -30.80 12.77 11.58
C GLY A 553 -30.94 11.81 10.42
N GLU A 554 -30.77 12.32 9.21
CA GLU A 554 -30.64 11.54 7.98
C GLU A 554 -29.30 10.81 7.92
N LEU A 555 -28.31 11.34 8.63
CA LEU A 555 -26.98 10.76 8.81
C LEU A 555 -26.74 10.47 10.30
N PHE A 556 -26.17 9.31 10.59
CA PHE A 556 -25.68 8.95 11.91
C PHE A 556 -24.18 9.11 11.93
N LEU A 557 -23.66 9.77 12.97
CA LEU A 557 -22.24 9.82 13.28
C LEU A 557 -22.01 9.15 14.63
N PHE A 558 -21.43 7.95 14.61
CA PHE A 558 -20.97 7.28 15.82
C PHE A 558 -19.63 7.86 16.23
N LEU A 559 -19.53 8.30 17.48
CA LEU A 559 -18.37 9.04 17.98
C LEU A 559 -18.03 8.62 19.41
N ASN A 560 -16.78 8.27 19.66
CA ASN A 560 -16.33 8.00 21.02
C ASN A 560 -16.28 9.28 21.87
N ASN A 561 -16.50 9.14 23.18
CA ASN A 561 -16.52 10.27 24.10
C ASN A 561 -15.15 10.91 24.37
N ASP A 562 -14.06 10.30 23.93
CA ASP A 562 -12.67 10.73 24.06
C ASP A 562 -12.05 11.22 22.73
N ILE A 563 -12.89 11.56 21.75
CA ILE A 563 -12.50 12.29 20.54
C ILE A 563 -12.39 13.79 20.82
N GLU A 564 -11.41 14.44 20.20
CA GLU A 564 -11.24 15.88 20.15
C GLU A 564 -11.22 16.35 18.69
N VAL A 565 -12.16 17.23 18.35
CA VAL A 565 -12.29 17.86 17.03
C VAL A 565 -11.29 19.00 16.90
N ILE A 566 -10.39 18.89 15.91
CA ILE A 566 -9.34 19.87 15.63
C ILE A 566 -9.50 20.62 14.30
N GLU A 567 -10.38 20.13 13.41
CA GLU A 567 -10.63 20.72 12.09
C GLU A 567 -12.04 21.29 12.01
N GLU A 568 -12.21 22.50 11.45
CA GLU A 568 -13.51 23.19 11.44
C GLU A 568 -14.53 22.58 10.46
N ASN A 569 -14.04 22.06 9.33
CA ASN A 569 -14.86 21.55 8.22
C ASN A 569 -15.08 20.03 8.25
N TRP A 570 -14.53 19.33 9.25
CA TRP A 570 -14.54 17.86 9.35
C TRP A 570 -15.92 17.23 9.07
N LEU A 571 -16.98 17.81 9.64
CA LEU A 571 -18.33 17.29 9.51
C LEU A 571 -18.91 17.52 8.10
N ASN A 572 -18.64 18.68 7.48
CA ASN A 572 -19.05 18.95 6.10
C ASN A 572 -18.38 17.97 5.13
N ASP A 573 -17.09 17.69 5.33
CA ASP A 573 -16.32 16.79 4.48
C ASP A 573 -16.85 15.35 4.57
N MET A 574 -17.17 14.89 5.79
CA MET A 574 -17.80 13.59 5.99
C MET A 574 -19.20 13.53 5.37
N ILE A 575 -20.02 14.59 5.50
CA ILE A 575 -21.35 14.67 4.86
C ILE A 575 -21.23 14.59 3.34
N GLY A 576 -20.31 15.35 2.74
CA GLY A 576 -20.12 15.37 1.29
C GLY A 576 -19.80 13.98 0.72
N ALA A 577 -18.95 13.22 1.42
CA ALA A 577 -18.69 11.82 1.07
C ALA A 577 -19.90 10.92 1.36
N ALA A 578 -20.53 11.07 2.53
CA ALA A 578 -21.64 10.24 2.97
C ALA A 578 -22.91 10.41 2.15
N LEU A 579 -23.11 11.52 1.43
CA LEU A 579 -24.30 11.74 0.60
C LEU A 579 -24.24 11.01 -0.75
N ARG A 580 -23.06 10.60 -1.21
CA ARG A 580 -22.89 9.80 -2.44
C ARG A 580 -23.64 8.48 -2.34
N GLU A 581 -24.30 8.06 -3.41
CA GLU A 581 -25.20 6.90 -3.41
C GLU A 581 -24.46 5.59 -3.15
N GLU A 582 -23.26 5.46 -3.72
CA GLU A 582 -22.40 4.29 -3.61
C GLU A 582 -21.66 4.16 -2.27
N ILE A 583 -21.69 5.19 -1.42
CA ILE A 583 -20.98 5.21 -0.14
C ILE A 583 -21.90 4.79 1.00
N GLY A 584 -21.46 3.78 1.76
CA GLY A 584 -22.18 3.27 2.92
C GLY A 584 -21.57 3.67 4.26
N ALA A 585 -20.24 3.75 4.39
CA ALA A 585 -19.59 4.24 5.61
C ALA A 585 -18.43 5.20 5.30
N VAL A 586 -18.29 6.24 6.12
CA VAL A 586 -17.22 7.25 6.02
C VAL A 586 -16.42 7.27 7.32
N GLY A 587 -15.10 7.08 7.21
CA GLY A 587 -14.16 7.15 8.33
C GLY A 587 -13.24 8.36 8.28
N ALA A 588 -12.88 8.87 9.46
CA ALA A 588 -11.91 9.96 9.65
C ALA A 588 -10.47 9.43 9.84
N TYR A 589 -9.49 10.32 9.74
CA TYR A 589 -8.11 10.07 10.15
C TYR A 589 -7.98 10.33 11.65
N LEU A 590 -7.77 9.27 12.44
CA LEU A 590 -7.57 9.40 13.88
C LEU A 590 -6.09 9.41 14.25
N ILE A 591 -5.74 10.37 15.09
CA ILE A 591 -4.37 10.70 15.48
C ILE A 591 -4.25 10.56 17.00
N TYR A 592 -3.15 9.95 17.45
CA TYR A 592 -2.79 9.94 18.86
C TYR A 592 -2.31 11.31 19.35
N PRO A 593 -2.43 11.65 20.64
CA PRO A 593 -1.92 12.92 21.19
C PRO A 593 -0.41 13.17 20.97
N ASP A 594 0.37 12.14 20.61
CA ASP A 594 1.79 12.24 20.28
C ASP A 594 2.08 12.50 18.79
N ASN A 595 1.04 12.83 18.00
CA ASN A 595 1.08 13.04 16.54
C ASN A 595 1.52 11.81 15.74
N THR A 596 1.05 10.64 16.16
CA THR A 596 1.18 9.40 15.40
C THR A 596 -0.17 8.87 14.93
N VAL A 597 -0.15 8.06 13.86
CA VAL A 597 -1.34 7.45 13.27
C VAL A 597 -1.94 6.44 14.23
N GLN A 598 -3.25 6.56 14.45
CA GLN A 598 -4.05 5.53 15.09
C GLN A 598 -4.95 4.80 14.10
N HIS A 599 -5.67 5.54 13.24
CA HIS A 599 -6.59 4.96 12.28
C HIS A 599 -6.52 5.67 10.92
N SER A 600 -6.33 4.87 9.87
CA SER A 600 -6.13 5.26 8.47
C SER A 600 -6.87 4.34 7.49
N GLY A 601 -7.97 3.73 7.97
CA GLY A 601 -8.66 2.60 7.37
C GLY A 601 -8.14 1.25 7.89
N LEU A 602 -9.05 0.31 8.14
CA LEU A 602 -8.72 -1.02 8.65
C LEU A 602 -8.50 -2.01 7.50
N THR A 603 -7.48 -2.85 7.68
CA THR A 603 -7.13 -4.01 6.86
C THR A 603 -7.59 -5.29 7.54
N LEU A 604 -8.37 -6.12 6.85
CA LEU A 604 -8.82 -7.42 7.36
C LEU A 604 -7.65 -8.40 7.49
N GLY A 605 -7.72 -9.30 8.48
CA GLY A 605 -6.68 -10.30 8.76
C GLY A 605 -5.39 -9.74 9.37
N LEU A 606 -5.21 -8.41 9.41
CA LEU A 606 -4.03 -7.75 9.98
C LEU A 606 -4.03 -7.83 11.51
N GLY A 607 -2.84 -8.02 12.08
CA GLY A 607 -2.62 -7.96 13.54
C GLY A 607 -2.71 -9.32 14.25
N VAL A 608 -2.47 -9.30 15.56
CA VAL A 608 -2.27 -10.51 16.39
C VAL A 608 -3.49 -11.44 16.35
N GLN A 609 -4.70 -10.88 16.42
CA GLN A 609 -5.94 -11.66 16.44
C GLN A 609 -6.36 -12.16 15.05
N ARG A 610 -5.68 -11.74 13.96
CA ARG A 610 -6.04 -12.05 12.57
C ARG A 610 -7.50 -11.70 12.23
N ALA A 611 -7.98 -10.56 12.74
CA ALA A 611 -9.34 -10.08 12.51
C ALA A 611 -9.30 -8.82 11.64
N ALA A 612 -8.85 -7.69 12.19
CA ALA A 612 -8.56 -6.48 11.44
C ALA A 612 -7.62 -5.57 12.23
N GLY A 613 -6.87 -4.71 11.52
CA GLY A 613 -5.97 -3.73 12.14
C GLY A 613 -5.61 -2.59 11.20
N ASP A 614 -4.82 -1.63 11.69
CA ASP A 614 -4.31 -0.51 10.90
C ASP A 614 -2.86 -0.77 10.43
N GLY A 615 -2.62 -0.69 9.11
CA GLY A 615 -1.31 -0.98 8.52
C GLY A 615 -0.26 0.12 8.66
N HIS A 616 -0.63 1.29 9.17
CA HIS A 616 0.23 2.46 9.37
C HIS A 616 0.29 2.90 10.83
N HIS A 617 -0.16 2.05 11.75
CA HIS A 617 -0.19 2.32 13.19
C HIS A 617 1.15 2.85 13.72
N HIS A 618 1.10 3.90 14.54
CA HIS A 618 2.24 4.63 15.10
C HIS A 618 3.21 5.30 14.10
N ARG A 619 2.84 5.40 12.81
CA ARG A 619 3.59 6.23 11.86
C ARG A 619 3.43 7.71 12.20
N PRO A 620 4.45 8.55 11.94
CA PRO A 620 4.27 10.01 12.04
C PRO A 620 3.20 10.49 11.05
N ILE A 621 2.39 11.48 11.44
CA ILE A 621 1.30 12.03 10.58
C ILE A 621 1.77 12.67 9.26
N ASN A 622 3.08 12.96 9.12
CA ASN A 622 3.66 13.49 7.89
C ASN A 622 4.33 12.41 7.01
N ASP A 623 4.24 11.14 7.41
CA ASP A 623 4.58 10.02 6.54
C ASP A 623 3.47 9.88 5.50
N PRO A 624 3.76 9.96 4.18
CA PRO A 624 2.74 9.71 3.16
C PRO A 624 2.26 8.25 3.14
N GLY A 625 2.92 7.35 3.87
CA GLY A 625 2.57 5.94 3.93
C GLY A 625 3.01 5.18 2.69
N TYR A 626 2.63 3.90 2.63
CA TYR A 626 2.91 3.02 1.50
C TYR A 626 2.31 3.61 0.21
N PHE A 627 3.15 3.98 -0.75
CA PHE A 627 2.75 4.62 -2.02
C PHE A 627 1.76 5.80 -1.89
N GLY A 628 1.82 6.58 -0.80
CA GLY A 628 0.91 7.72 -0.61
C GLY A 628 -0.43 7.36 0.02
N ALA A 629 -0.59 6.15 0.56
CA ALA A 629 -1.84 5.68 1.15
C ALA A 629 -2.37 6.51 2.34
N LEU A 630 -1.54 7.31 3.03
CA LEU A 630 -1.96 8.17 4.14
C LEU A 630 -2.36 9.59 3.70
N ILE A 631 -2.09 9.97 2.45
CA ILE A 631 -2.51 11.27 1.89
C ILE A 631 -3.63 11.14 0.87
N SER A 632 -4.00 9.90 0.54
CA SER A 632 -4.95 9.55 -0.52
C SER A 632 -6.34 9.25 0.04
N VAL A 633 -7.38 9.79 -0.60
CA VAL A 633 -8.75 9.32 -0.38
C VAL A 633 -8.84 7.93 -0.98
N LYS A 634 -9.39 6.96 -0.25
CA LYS A 634 -9.43 5.57 -0.71
C LYS A 634 -10.62 4.83 -0.14
N ASN A 635 -11.12 3.88 -0.91
CA ASN A 635 -12.03 2.88 -0.38
C ASN A 635 -11.26 1.88 0.49
N VAL A 636 -11.88 1.42 1.57
CA VAL A 636 -11.29 0.50 2.55
C VAL A 636 -12.30 -0.57 2.94
N SER A 637 -11.84 -1.67 3.55
CA SER A 637 -12.74 -2.74 3.97
C SER A 637 -13.55 -2.34 5.20
N ALA A 638 -12.93 -1.65 6.15
CA ALA A 638 -13.62 -1.10 7.31
C ALA A 638 -13.00 0.21 7.82
N VAL A 639 -13.81 0.99 8.53
CA VAL A 639 -13.40 2.17 9.29
C VAL A 639 -13.89 2.02 10.73
N THR A 640 -13.28 2.72 11.68
CA THR A 640 -13.63 2.53 13.09
C THR A 640 -14.82 3.39 13.54
N ALA A 641 -15.67 2.83 14.39
CA ALA A 641 -16.79 3.55 15.02
C ALA A 641 -16.35 4.56 16.09
N ALA A 642 -15.04 4.74 16.34
CA ALA A 642 -14.56 5.88 17.11
C ALA A 642 -14.90 7.22 16.41
N CYS A 643 -14.98 7.23 15.08
CA CYS A 643 -15.61 8.29 14.29
C CYS A 643 -16.06 7.71 12.93
N LEU A 644 -17.33 7.30 12.83
CA LEU A 644 -17.93 6.67 11.64
C LEU A 644 -19.25 7.34 11.29
N MET A 645 -19.37 7.81 10.05
CA MET A 645 -20.63 8.34 9.52
C MET A 645 -21.28 7.34 8.56
N VAL A 646 -22.60 7.19 8.66
CA VAL A 646 -23.43 6.33 7.80
C VAL A 646 -24.77 6.99 7.52
N LYS A 647 -25.33 6.77 6.32
CA LYS A 647 -26.72 7.14 6.02
C LYS A 647 -27.67 6.31 6.86
N ARG A 648 -28.73 6.93 7.39
CA ARG A 648 -29.80 6.23 8.09
C ARG A 648 -30.35 5.06 7.27
N SER A 649 -30.65 5.30 6.00
CA SER A 649 -31.23 4.27 5.11
C SER A 649 -30.33 3.04 4.98
N VAL A 650 -29.01 3.24 4.86
CA VAL A 650 -28.02 2.16 4.77
C VAL A 650 -27.91 1.41 6.11
N PHE A 651 -27.87 2.14 7.23
CA PHE A 651 -27.80 1.53 8.57
C PHE A 651 -29.05 0.69 8.88
N GLU A 652 -30.23 1.17 8.50
CA GLU A 652 -31.49 0.44 8.65
C GLU A 652 -31.57 -0.78 7.70
N GLU A 653 -31.08 -0.65 6.46
CA GLU A 653 -31.03 -1.75 5.48
C GLU A 653 -30.21 -2.95 5.98
N ILE A 654 -29.04 -2.68 6.56
CA ILE A 654 -28.12 -3.73 7.05
C ILE A 654 -28.44 -4.21 8.48
N GLY A 655 -29.44 -3.63 9.14
CA GLY A 655 -29.90 -4.07 10.46
C GLY A 655 -29.10 -3.53 11.66
N GLY A 656 -28.26 -2.51 11.45
CA GLY A 656 -27.45 -1.88 12.49
C GLY A 656 -26.25 -2.69 12.99
N PHE A 657 -25.78 -2.40 14.21
CA PHE A 657 -24.64 -3.11 14.79
C PHE A 657 -25.04 -4.49 15.31
N ASP A 658 -24.15 -5.47 15.17
CA ASP A 658 -24.30 -6.79 15.78
C ASP A 658 -24.00 -6.73 17.29
N GLU A 659 -25.00 -7.07 18.10
CA GLU A 659 -24.94 -7.01 19.56
C GLU A 659 -24.14 -8.15 20.19
N GLU A 660 -23.75 -9.19 19.45
CA GLU A 660 -22.79 -10.21 19.92
C GLU A 660 -21.37 -9.62 20.05
N LEU A 661 -21.05 -8.57 19.28
CA LEU A 661 -19.77 -7.87 19.29
C LEU A 661 -19.78 -6.67 20.26
N SER A 662 -19.79 -6.99 21.55
CA SER A 662 -19.98 -6.01 22.63
C SER A 662 -18.92 -4.91 22.73
N VAL A 663 -17.66 -5.19 22.34
CA VAL A 663 -16.54 -4.27 22.59
C VAL A 663 -15.63 -4.07 21.38
N ALA A 664 -15.19 -5.14 20.72
CA ALA A 664 -14.27 -5.10 19.58
C ALA A 664 -14.96 -5.57 18.29
N TYR A 665 -14.44 -5.10 17.15
CA TYR A 665 -14.82 -5.50 15.80
C TYR A 665 -16.29 -5.27 15.39
N ASN A 666 -17.12 -4.64 16.21
CA ASN A 666 -18.49 -4.24 15.84
C ASN A 666 -18.51 -3.29 14.63
N ASP A 667 -17.53 -2.40 14.53
CA ASP A 667 -17.33 -1.49 13.40
C ASP A 667 -16.88 -2.21 12.13
N VAL A 668 -16.01 -3.22 12.27
CA VAL A 668 -15.61 -4.11 11.17
C VAL A 668 -16.82 -4.88 10.64
N ASP A 669 -17.60 -5.50 11.52
CA ASP A 669 -18.81 -6.24 11.13
C ASP A 669 -19.85 -5.36 10.42
N LEU A 670 -20.10 -4.15 10.95
CA LEU A 670 -20.96 -3.15 10.32
C LEU A 670 -20.48 -2.82 8.90
N CYS A 671 -19.18 -2.50 8.76
CA CYS A 671 -18.56 -2.16 7.47
C CYS A 671 -18.62 -3.32 6.46
N LEU A 672 -18.44 -4.56 6.92
CA LEU A 672 -18.55 -5.74 6.05
C LEU A 672 -20.00 -6.01 5.64
N SER A 673 -20.98 -5.76 6.52
CA SER A 673 -22.41 -5.84 6.21
C SER A 673 -22.82 -4.80 5.17
N ILE A 674 -22.32 -3.56 5.31
CA ILE A 674 -22.49 -2.48 4.32
C ILE A 674 -21.92 -2.88 2.95
N ARG A 675 -20.72 -3.47 2.92
CA ARG A 675 -20.12 -3.97 1.67
C ARG A 675 -20.91 -5.11 1.05
N LYS A 676 -21.41 -6.05 1.87
CA LYS A 676 -22.25 -7.15 1.42
C LYS A 676 -23.56 -6.67 0.76
N ALA A 677 -24.08 -5.52 1.20
CA ALA A 677 -25.23 -4.86 0.60
C ALA A 677 -24.91 -4.10 -0.71
N GLY A 678 -23.63 -4.03 -1.12
CA GLY A 678 -23.20 -3.44 -2.39
C GLY A 678 -22.64 -2.02 -2.30
N TYR A 679 -22.49 -1.47 -1.08
CA TYR A 679 -21.92 -0.15 -0.86
C TYR A 679 -20.39 -0.19 -0.66
N LEU A 680 -19.75 0.97 -0.81
CA LEU A 680 -18.34 1.18 -0.53
C LEU A 680 -18.14 1.88 0.82
N ASN A 681 -17.09 1.49 1.54
CA ASN A 681 -16.61 2.26 2.70
C ASN A 681 -15.45 3.14 2.23
N ILE A 682 -15.39 4.37 2.69
CA ILE A 682 -14.40 5.38 2.30
C ILE A 682 -13.69 5.95 3.53
N TRP A 683 -12.40 6.20 3.39
CA TRP A 683 -11.59 6.87 4.41
C TRP A 683 -11.06 8.20 3.88
N LEU A 684 -11.16 9.24 4.72
CA LEU A 684 -10.79 10.61 4.38
C LEU A 684 -9.52 11.06 5.13
N PRO A 685 -8.35 11.21 4.46
CA PRO A 685 -7.08 11.59 5.08
C PRO A 685 -7.02 13.05 5.59
N TYR A 686 -7.98 13.88 5.20
CA TYR A 686 -8.03 15.30 5.54
C TYR A 686 -9.04 15.61 6.65
N VAL A 687 -9.87 14.64 7.04
CA VAL A 687 -10.75 14.75 8.21
C VAL A 687 -9.96 14.25 9.42
N GLN A 688 -9.19 15.13 10.05
CA GLN A 688 -8.27 14.79 11.14
C GLN A 688 -8.89 15.07 12.51
N LEU A 689 -8.80 14.08 13.42
CA LEU A 689 -9.31 14.16 14.79
C LEU A 689 -8.29 13.54 15.74
N ILE A 690 -8.20 14.07 16.96
CA ILE A 690 -7.38 13.45 18.02
C ILE A 690 -8.26 12.46 18.79
N HIS A 691 -7.81 11.21 18.91
CA HIS A 691 -8.47 10.21 19.74
C HIS A 691 -7.58 9.89 20.93
N HIS A 692 -8.06 10.21 22.14
CA HIS A 692 -7.32 10.05 23.38
C HIS A 692 -7.39 8.62 23.94
N GLU A 693 -7.29 7.62 23.06
CA GLU A 693 -7.66 6.21 23.23
C GLU A 693 -7.56 5.62 24.63
N SER A 694 -8.55 4.79 24.98
CA SER A 694 -8.51 3.90 26.15
C SER A 694 -8.38 4.66 27.48
N LYS A 695 -8.63 5.99 27.52
CA LYS A 695 -8.61 6.77 28.76
C LYS A 695 -9.71 6.38 29.75
N THR A 696 -10.87 5.94 29.25
CA THR A 696 -12.00 5.49 30.10
C THR A 696 -11.97 3.98 30.33
N ARG A 697 -11.63 3.18 29.31
CA ARG A 697 -11.69 1.70 29.33
C ARG A 697 -10.39 1.02 29.76
N GLY A 698 -9.23 1.64 29.53
CA GLY A 698 -7.91 1.03 29.60
C GLY A 698 -7.66 -0.01 28.50
N TYR A 699 -6.39 -0.37 28.30
CA TYR A 699 -5.99 -1.40 27.33
C TYR A 699 -6.51 -2.80 27.70
N ASP A 700 -6.61 -3.69 26.70
CA ASP A 700 -6.98 -5.10 26.88
C ASP A 700 -5.78 -5.92 27.37
N ASN A 701 -5.30 -5.62 28.58
CA ASN A 701 -4.09 -6.20 29.17
C ASN A 701 -4.36 -7.18 30.33
N THR A 702 -5.63 -7.45 30.64
CA THR A 702 -6.04 -8.44 31.66
C THR A 702 -6.53 -9.71 30.98
N ASN A 703 -6.32 -10.88 31.58
CA ASN A 703 -6.73 -12.18 31.00
C ASN A 703 -8.19 -12.21 30.53
N SER A 704 -9.13 -11.70 31.33
CA SER A 704 -10.56 -11.67 30.95
C SER A 704 -10.88 -10.78 29.75
N LYS A 705 -10.12 -9.68 29.56
CA LYS A 705 -10.26 -8.79 28.40
C LYS A 705 -9.69 -9.41 27.14
N LEU A 706 -8.54 -10.10 27.25
CA LEU A 706 -7.94 -10.86 26.16
C LEU A 706 -8.82 -12.04 25.74
N GLU A 707 -9.40 -12.77 26.70
CA GLU A 707 -10.37 -13.84 26.43
C GLU A 707 -11.59 -13.32 25.66
N ARG A 708 -12.16 -12.17 26.08
CA ARG A 708 -13.25 -11.52 25.34
C ARG A 708 -12.82 -11.12 23.93
N LEU A 709 -11.67 -10.45 23.79
CA LEU A 709 -11.14 -10.01 22.50
C LEU A 709 -10.94 -11.18 21.53
N ASN A 710 -10.39 -12.30 22.01
CA ASN A 710 -10.23 -13.51 21.21
C ASN A 710 -11.58 -14.10 20.81
N ARG A 711 -12.54 -14.18 21.75
CA ARG A 711 -13.89 -14.67 21.46
C ARG A 711 -14.60 -13.83 20.40
N GLU A 712 -14.52 -12.49 20.48
CA GLU A 712 -15.12 -11.59 19.48
C GLU A 712 -14.39 -11.68 18.12
N ALA A 713 -13.07 -11.85 18.12
CA ALA A 713 -12.31 -12.11 16.90
C ALA A 713 -12.73 -13.44 16.25
N ASP A 714 -12.91 -14.50 17.04
CA ASP A 714 -13.30 -15.82 16.54
C ASP A 714 -14.74 -15.81 16.04
N TYR A 715 -15.66 -15.11 16.72
CA TYR A 715 -17.02 -14.87 16.21
C TYR A 715 -16.99 -14.19 14.83
N LEU A 716 -16.18 -13.13 14.67
CA LEU A 716 -16.05 -12.43 13.41
C LEU A 716 -15.51 -13.35 12.30
N LYS A 717 -14.51 -14.19 12.62
CA LYS A 717 -13.96 -15.20 11.71
C LYS A 717 -14.99 -16.24 11.29
N ASP A 718 -15.77 -16.75 12.24
CA ASP A 718 -16.82 -17.72 11.96
C ASP A 718 -17.93 -17.13 11.07
N LYS A 719 -18.28 -15.85 11.29
CA LYS A 719 -19.32 -15.16 10.54
C LYS A 719 -18.89 -14.81 9.10
N TRP A 720 -17.66 -14.32 8.91
CA TRP A 720 -17.21 -13.77 7.63
C TRP A 720 -16.27 -14.68 6.83
N GLY A 721 -15.70 -15.72 7.44
CA GLY A 721 -14.92 -16.76 6.77
C GLY A 721 -13.82 -16.21 5.86
N GLU A 722 -13.85 -16.62 4.59
CA GLU A 722 -12.83 -16.24 3.59
C GLU A 722 -12.73 -14.73 3.35
N THR A 723 -13.80 -13.96 3.57
CA THR A 723 -13.77 -12.49 3.39
C THR A 723 -12.72 -11.83 4.29
N LEU A 724 -12.51 -12.33 5.51
CA LEU A 724 -11.48 -11.79 6.41
C LEU A 724 -10.04 -12.16 6.01
N ASN A 725 -9.88 -13.23 5.24
CA ASN A 725 -8.58 -13.71 4.79
C ASN A 725 -8.11 -13.05 3.49
N SER A 726 -8.97 -12.29 2.83
CA SER A 726 -8.72 -11.67 1.53
C SER A 726 -9.32 -10.26 1.48
N ASP A 727 -8.64 -9.30 2.09
CA ASP A 727 -9.01 -7.89 1.99
C ASP A 727 -8.74 -7.38 0.57
N VAL A 728 -9.78 -6.95 -0.15
CA VAL A 728 -9.67 -6.46 -1.53
C VAL A 728 -8.78 -5.20 -1.64
N TYR A 729 -8.66 -4.41 -0.58
CA TYR A 729 -7.84 -3.19 -0.60
C TYR A 729 -6.43 -3.42 -0.02
N TYR A 730 -6.05 -4.68 0.21
CA TYR A 730 -4.73 -5.05 0.68
C TYR A 730 -4.14 -6.18 -0.18
N ASN A 731 -3.02 -5.89 -0.84
CA ASN A 731 -2.43 -6.82 -1.78
C ASN A 731 -1.95 -8.12 -1.07
N PRO A 732 -2.24 -9.32 -1.62
CA PRO A 732 -1.87 -10.60 -1.00
C PRO A 732 -0.36 -10.84 -0.88
N ASN A 733 0.46 -10.08 -1.63
CA ASN A 733 1.93 -10.07 -1.54
C ASN A 733 2.46 -9.23 -0.36
N LEU A 734 1.59 -8.62 0.44
CA LEU A 734 1.94 -7.88 1.65
C LEU A 734 1.65 -8.72 2.90
N SER A 735 2.47 -8.53 3.93
CA SER A 735 2.38 -9.26 5.19
C SER A 735 1.18 -8.80 6.02
N LEU A 736 0.54 -9.75 6.71
CA LEU A 736 -0.49 -9.46 7.71
C LEU A 736 0.06 -9.31 9.14
N ASP A 737 1.37 -9.50 9.32
CA ASP A 737 2.07 -9.34 10.61
C ASP A 737 2.57 -7.92 10.83
N HIS A 738 3.12 -7.34 9.76
CA HIS A 738 3.72 -6.02 9.77
C HIS A 738 3.19 -5.26 8.56
N GLY A 739 2.34 -4.26 8.81
CA GLY A 739 1.64 -3.51 7.77
C GLY A 739 2.58 -3.05 6.64
N TYR A 740 2.22 -3.42 5.41
CA TYR A 740 2.90 -3.10 4.16
C TYR A 740 4.37 -3.55 4.06
N SER A 741 4.82 -4.52 4.88
CA SER A 741 6.02 -5.30 4.55
C SER A 741 5.68 -6.36 3.51
N ILE A 742 6.67 -6.84 2.77
CA ILE A 742 6.45 -7.87 1.74
C ILE A 742 6.22 -9.20 2.44
N ARG A 743 5.28 -10.00 1.92
CA ARG A 743 5.04 -11.38 2.33
C ARG A 743 6.00 -12.28 1.57
N VAL A 744 6.97 -12.84 2.29
CA VAL A 744 7.98 -13.76 1.74
C VAL A 744 7.74 -15.19 2.14
#